data_AF-A0A7R8WQK5-F1
#
_entry.id   AF-A0A7R8WQK5-F1
#
_cell.length_a   1.000
_cell.length_b   1.000
_cell.length_c   1.000
_cell.angle_alpha   90.00
_cell.angle_beta   90.00
_cell.angle_gamma   90.00
#
_symmetry.space_group_name_H-M   'P 1'
#
loop_
_entity.id
_entity.type
_entity.pdbx_description
1 polymer ?
#
loop_
_entity_poly.entity_id
_entity_poly.type
_entity_poly.pdbx_seq_one_letter_code
_entity_poly.pdbx_strand_id
1 'polypeptide(L)'
;MNGAGNDFLLIDHRQQLIAEDRQGEFVRQVCRRRFSVGADGVFFIEEDDDCDFRWRFYNADGSLAEMCGNGARCAARFAYHLGLAPGKMRFSTLAGVIEAEICGDDQVRIRMTQACDLEESFVLELEGDTYEAGFINTGVPHVVIFTNEIDLQVQRLGRMVRHHTKFSPRGTNVNFVSDLPDGRMLVRTYERGVEEETMACGTGAVATALLAWKKRGVTSPAVLVTSGGEELAVEWRESSDNWVENVYLKGPARFVYTGELMAEALLVDERSFVKLIEFQLEQGIHGIVPCGTTGESATLDFDEHKQVIELAVKTVKGRVPVIAGTGANSTLEAIELTESAKKSGADAVLSVVPYYNKPSQEGMYEHFKAVAEAVDIPVFLYNVPSRTVVNMAPETVARLAEIDTIRGIKEACGNMEQVSDLIRLCPDDFTVLSGDDFSAMPTIALGGQGVISVVSNIDPAGMAAMMEAALAGKTYAAAMQHYRLLPLMKLMFATPSPGPAKIGLEMMEKIVDGAPRLPVTGPDAKTTTKIREAMAALGLLMGKMIGSMLLQSSSMTYSAAFEAPGSPGVGQDALLLAGGDRGLPIVDNLEAVIDQGDVIIDFTFHQASVEIARTAAKHGCPLVIGTTGMTKEELAELALLARSFPCVHAPNMSICVNLLFKLVEKTAALLGQEYDIEIVEAHHKMKKDAPSGTALKLGELAAKAVGQSLEEVGVFSREGIIGERKEKEIGIQSIRAADIVGEHTVFFAGPGERIELTHRAHSREHFAKGALSAAAWVVGKPPGIYSMFDVLGLHDF
;
A
#
# COMPACT_ATOMS: atom_id res chain seq x y z
N MET A 1 -21.46 -20.43 1.73
CA MET A 1 -22.44 -21.42 2.25
C MET A 1 -22.23 -21.56 3.74
N ASN A 2 -23.26 -21.96 4.49
CA ASN A 2 -23.14 -22.18 5.93
C ASN A 2 -23.31 -23.67 6.27
N GLY A 3 -22.37 -24.23 7.04
CA GLY A 3 -22.38 -25.63 7.49
C GLY A 3 -22.40 -25.68 9.02
N ALA A 4 -23.60 -25.75 9.60
CA ALA A 4 -23.80 -25.80 11.06
C ALA A 4 -23.05 -24.69 11.83
N GLY A 5 -23.05 -23.45 11.33
CA GLY A 5 -22.39 -22.32 11.97
C GLY A 5 -21.02 -21.93 11.40
N ASN A 6 -20.44 -22.73 10.50
CA ASN A 6 -19.25 -22.33 9.74
C ASN A 6 -19.62 -21.69 8.40
N ASP A 7 -18.94 -20.61 8.03
CA ASP A 7 -19.09 -19.95 6.74
C ASP A 7 -17.96 -20.37 5.78
N PHE A 8 -18.32 -21.01 4.67
CA PHE A 8 -17.35 -21.46 3.66
C PHE A 8 -17.59 -20.81 2.31
N LEU A 9 -16.51 -20.49 1.60
CA LEU A 9 -16.55 -20.17 0.18
C LEU A 9 -16.36 -21.45 -0.63
N LEU A 10 -17.18 -21.65 -1.66
CA LEU A 10 -17.07 -22.79 -2.56
C LEU A 10 -16.98 -22.26 -3.97
N ILE A 11 -15.91 -22.65 -4.66
CA ILE A 11 -15.57 -22.16 -6.00
C ILE A 11 -15.59 -23.36 -6.93
N ASP A 12 -16.39 -23.29 -8.00
CA ASP A 12 -16.27 -24.22 -9.13
C ASP A 12 -14.94 -23.92 -9.82
N HIS A 13 -13.99 -24.83 -9.63
CA HIS A 13 -12.60 -24.70 -10.02
C HIS A 13 -12.18 -25.68 -11.13
N ARG A 14 -13.15 -26.28 -11.83
CA ARG A 14 -12.87 -27.25 -12.89
C ARG A 14 -12.13 -26.64 -14.09
N GLN A 15 -12.26 -25.33 -14.29
CA GLN A 15 -11.48 -24.58 -15.29
C GLN A 15 -10.11 -24.08 -14.79
N GLN A 16 -9.69 -24.48 -13.59
CA GLN A 16 -8.38 -24.13 -13.00
C GLN A 16 -8.09 -22.62 -13.04
N LEU A 17 -8.96 -21.84 -12.41
CA LEU A 17 -8.92 -20.37 -12.43
C LEU A 17 -7.72 -19.76 -11.67
N ILE A 18 -7.11 -20.51 -10.76
CA ILE A 18 -6.11 -20.06 -9.78
C ILE A 18 -5.10 -21.20 -9.67
N ALA A 19 -3.84 -20.90 -10.01
CA ALA A 19 -2.76 -21.87 -9.92
C ALA A 19 -2.60 -22.41 -8.49
N GLU A 20 -2.31 -23.71 -8.37
CA GLU A 20 -2.24 -24.44 -7.10
C GLU A 20 -1.31 -23.77 -6.07
N ASP A 21 -0.15 -23.30 -6.52
CA ASP A 21 0.86 -22.61 -5.69
C ASP A 21 0.39 -21.25 -5.16
N ARG A 22 -0.66 -20.67 -5.75
CA ARG A 22 -1.25 -19.39 -5.34
C ARG A 22 -2.55 -19.52 -4.56
N GLN A 23 -3.14 -20.72 -4.49
CA GLN A 23 -4.42 -20.92 -3.82
C GLN A 23 -4.36 -20.54 -2.33
N GLY A 24 -3.31 -20.92 -1.61
CA GLY A 24 -3.17 -20.57 -0.18
C GLY A 24 -3.03 -19.06 0.08
N GLU A 25 -2.39 -18.32 -0.83
CA GLU A 25 -2.32 -16.85 -0.77
C GLU A 25 -3.70 -16.22 -1.04
N PHE A 26 -4.37 -16.65 -2.11
CA PHE A 26 -5.70 -16.20 -2.45
C PHE A 26 -6.69 -16.41 -1.29
N VAL A 27 -6.64 -17.58 -0.66
CA VAL A 27 -7.51 -17.94 0.48
C VAL A 27 -7.33 -16.98 1.64
N ARG A 28 -6.08 -16.68 2.01
CA ARG A 28 -5.79 -15.68 3.04
C ARG A 28 -6.41 -14.32 2.71
N GLN A 29 -6.37 -13.91 1.45
CA GLN A 29 -6.93 -12.62 1.02
C GLN A 29 -8.47 -12.62 1.12
N VAL A 30 -9.15 -13.66 0.63
CA VAL A 30 -10.63 -13.68 0.58
C VAL A 30 -11.30 -14.01 1.91
N CYS A 31 -10.62 -14.74 2.79
CA CYS A 31 -11.16 -15.11 4.11
C CYS A 31 -11.10 -13.97 5.14
N ARG A 32 -10.44 -12.84 4.83
CA ARG A 32 -10.38 -11.65 5.70
C ARG A 32 -11.77 -11.07 5.93
N ARG A 33 -12.34 -11.36 7.11
CA ARG A 33 -13.63 -10.79 7.54
C ARG A 33 -13.54 -9.26 7.53
N ARG A 34 -14.60 -8.59 7.04
CA ARG A 34 -14.74 -7.12 6.91
C ARG A 34 -13.93 -6.46 5.80
N PHE A 35 -12.96 -7.14 5.19
CA PHE A 35 -12.11 -6.60 4.12
C PHE A 35 -12.36 -7.27 2.78
N SER A 36 -12.66 -8.56 2.81
CA SER A 36 -13.14 -9.33 1.67
C SER A 36 -14.44 -10.03 2.07
N VAL A 37 -14.80 -11.10 1.35
CA VAL A 37 -16.03 -11.85 1.59
C VAL A 37 -16.10 -12.36 3.03
N GLY A 38 -14.97 -12.82 3.59
CA GLY A 38 -14.89 -13.31 4.96
C GLY A 38 -15.47 -14.71 5.10
N ALA A 39 -14.65 -15.69 5.45
CA ALA A 39 -15.06 -17.08 5.61
C ALA A 39 -14.07 -17.85 6.47
N ASP A 40 -14.51 -18.97 7.03
CA ASP A 40 -13.70 -19.90 7.84
C ASP A 40 -12.80 -20.78 6.96
N GLY A 41 -13.05 -20.82 5.66
CA GLY A 41 -12.16 -21.44 4.67
C GLY A 41 -12.78 -21.49 3.28
N VAL A 42 -12.01 -22.01 2.33
CA VAL A 42 -12.38 -22.06 0.90
C VAL A 42 -12.22 -23.48 0.35
N PHE A 43 -13.22 -23.93 -0.38
CA PHE A 43 -13.20 -25.17 -1.15
C PHE A 43 -13.09 -24.86 -2.64
N PHE A 44 -12.07 -25.43 -3.28
CA PHE A 44 -11.98 -25.54 -4.72
C PHE A 44 -12.57 -26.88 -5.15
N ILE A 45 -13.58 -26.85 -6.01
CA ILE A 45 -14.20 -28.05 -6.58
C ILE A 45 -13.59 -28.30 -7.96
N GLU A 46 -12.88 -29.41 -8.09
CA GLU A 46 -12.05 -29.76 -9.25
C GLU A 46 -12.56 -31.04 -9.91
N GLU A 47 -12.10 -31.32 -11.14
CA GLU A 47 -12.40 -32.58 -11.82
C GLU A 47 -11.62 -33.75 -11.20
N ASP A 48 -12.21 -34.94 -11.25
CA ASP A 48 -11.58 -36.19 -10.82
C ASP A 48 -11.99 -37.31 -11.78
N ASP A 49 -11.06 -38.19 -12.13
CA ASP A 49 -11.32 -39.28 -13.08
C ASP A 49 -12.07 -40.46 -12.43
N ASP A 50 -11.95 -40.63 -11.11
CA ASP A 50 -12.42 -41.83 -10.38
C ASP A 50 -13.62 -41.55 -9.47
N CYS A 51 -13.90 -40.28 -9.18
CA CYS A 51 -14.99 -39.80 -8.34
C CYS A 51 -15.86 -38.77 -9.08
N ASP A 52 -17.02 -38.41 -8.53
CA ASP A 52 -17.91 -37.40 -9.15
C ASP A 52 -17.25 -36.02 -9.20
N PHE A 53 -16.38 -35.71 -8.24
CA PHE A 53 -15.49 -34.54 -8.23
C PHE A 53 -14.34 -34.73 -7.23
N ARG A 54 -13.36 -33.83 -7.27
CA ARG A 54 -12.34 -33.66 -6.23
C ARG A 54 -12.59 -32.37 -5.49
N TRP A 55 -12.32 -32.34 -4.20
CA TRP A 55 -12.22 -31.08 -3.47
C TRP A 55 -10.77 -30.76 -3.10
N ARG A 56 -10.50 -29.48 -2.88
CA ARG A 56 -9.29 -29.02 -2.20
C ARG A 56 -9.67 -27.93 -1.22
N PHE A 57 -9.34 -28.16 0.05
CA PHE A 57 -9.78 -27.31 1.15
C PHE A 57 -8.61 -26.59 1.81
N TYR A 58 -8.74 -25.27 1.92
CA TYR A 58 -7.82 -24.45 2.69
C TYR A 58 -8.54 -23.80 3.86
N ASN A 59 -7.89 -23.81 5.02
CA ASN A 59 -8.30 -23.01 6.18
C ASN A 59 -8.13 -21.51 5.87
N ALA A 60 -8.78 -20.65 6.66
CA ALA A 60 -8.69 -19.20 6.50
C ALA A 60 -7.25 -18.63 6.51
N ASP A 61 -6.31 -19.31 7.16
CA ASP A 61 -4.88 -18.96 7.19
C ASP A 61 -4.10 -19.39 5.92
N GLY A 62 -4.77 -20.01 4.95
CA GLY A 62 -4.18 -20.51 3.71
C GLY A 62 -3.46 -21.85 3.85
N SER A 63 -3.53 -22.51 5.01
CA SER A 63 -3.03 -23.88 5.18
C SER A 63 -3.98 -24.90 4.56
N LEU A 64 -3.41 -25.93 3.92
CA LEU A 64 -4.18 -27.01 3.31
C LEU A 64 -4.65 -27.98 4.39
N ALA A 65 -5.94 -28.30 4.41
CA ALA A 65 -6.56 -29.17 5.42
C ALA A 65 -7.03 -30.50 4.83
N GLU A 66 -6.84 -31.58 5.60
CA GLU A 66 -7.12 -32.94 5.12
C GLU A 66 -8.62 -33.26 5.13
N MET A 67 -9.34 -32.77 6.14
CA MET A 67 -10.73 -33.15 6.39
C MET A 67 -11.51 -32.05 7.11
N CYS A 68 -12.75 -31.80 6.68
CA CYS A 68 -13.70 -30.92 7.37
C CYS A 68 -15.12 -31.48 7.24
N GLY A 69 -15.68 -32.04 8.31
CA GLY A 69 -17.01 -32.68 8.26
C GLY A 69 -18.15 -31.71 7.90
N ASN A 70 -18.11 -30.46 8.38
CA ASN A 70 -19.10 -29.45 8.02
C ASN A 70 -18.93 -28.96 6.58
N GLY A 71 -17.68 -28.74 6.17
CA GLY A 71 -17.33 -28.39 4.81
C GLY A 71 -17.72 -29.46 3.80
N ALA A 72 -17.52 -30.74 4.11
CA ALA A 72 -17.85 -31.88 3.24
C ALA A 72 -19.34 -31.91 2.89
N ARG A 73 -20.21 -31.59 3.85
CA ARG A 73 -21.64 -31.41 3.59
C ARG A 73 -21.91 -30.23 2.66
N CYS A 74 -21.25 -29.10 2.86
CA CYS A 74 -21.37 -27.93 1.98
C CYS A 74 -20.90 -28.23 0.55
N ALA A 75 -19.76 -28.91 0.39
CA ALA A 75 -19.22 -29.28 -0.92
C ALA A 75 -20.14 -30.23 -1.69
N ALA A 76 -20.65 -31.27 -1.04
CA ALA A 76 -21.62 -32.17 -1.64
C ALA A 76 -22.90 -31.43 -2.07
N ARG A 77 -23.42 -30.54 -1.23
CA ARG A 77 -24.62 -29.75 -1.56
C ARG A 77 -24.37 -28.80 -2.71
N PHE A 78 -23.20 -28.15 -2.75
CA PHE A 78 -22.80 -27.25 -3.83
C PHE A 78 -22.68 -27.98 -5.17
N ALA A 79 -21.99 -29.12 -5.19
CA ALA A 79 -21.84 -29.95 -6.39
C ALA A 79 -23.19 -30.43 -6.92
N TYR A 80 -24.10 -30.89 -6.05
CA TYR A 80 -25.46 -31.26 -6.43
C TYR A 80 -26.25 -30.06 -6.99
N HIS A 81 -26.17 -28.91 -6.33
CA HIS A 81 -26.89 -27.70 -6.73
C HIS A 81 -26.47 -27.18 -8.12
N LEU A 82 -25.16 -27.24 -8.42
CA LEU A 82 -24.63 -26.87 -9.73
C LEU A 82 -24.81 -27.97 -10.80
N GLY A 83 -25.42 -29.12 -10.45
CA GLY A 83 -25.62 -30.24 -11.36
C GLY A 83 -24.33 -30.99 -11.72
N LEU A 84 -23.30 -30.87 -10.89
CA LEU A 84 -21.99 -31.51 -11.10
C LEU A 84 -21.99 -32.98 -10.66
N ALA A 85 -22.79 -33.31 -9.65
CA ALA A 85 -22.87 -34.65 -9.08
C ALA A 85 -24.32 -35.05 -8.78
N PRO A 86 -24.65 -36.36 -8.84
CA PRO A 86 -25.98 -36.87 -8.48
C PRO A 86 -26.26 -36.79 -6.97
N GLY A 87 -27.51 -36.95 -6.55
CA GLY A 87 -27.91 -36.84 -5.13
C GLY A 87 -27.25 -37.86 -4.18
N LYS A 88 -26.69 -38.95 -4.72
CA LYS A 88 -25.77 -39.86 -4.02
C LYS A 88 -24.45 -39.82 -4.77
N MET A 89 -23.38 -39.39 -4.10
CA MET A 89 -22.11 -39.06 -4.74
C MET A 89 -20.91 -39.54 -3.94
N ARG A 90 -19.77 -39.56 -4.61
CA ARG A 90 -18.44 -39.82 -4.07
C ARG A 90 -17.49 -38.74 -4.55
N PHE A 91 -16.69 -38.18 -3.64
CA PHE A 91 -15.66 -37.20 -4.01
C PHE A 91 -14.34 -37.48 -3.31
N SER A 92 -13.25 -37.16 -4.00
CA SER A 92 -11.90 -37.39 -3.49
C SER A 92 -11.41 -36.19 -2.66
N THR A 93 -10.70 -36.50 -1.59
CA THR A 93 -10.09 -35.55 -0.65
C THR A 93 -8.67 -35.97 -0.31
N LEU A 94 -7.91 -35.11 0.37
CA LEU A 94 -6.57 -35.45 0.84
C LEU A 94 -6.58 -36.60 1.87
N ALA A 95 -7.68 -36.73 2.64
CA ALA A 95 -7.90 -37.84 3.58
C ALA A 95 -8.46 -39.12 2.92
N GLY A 96 -8.75 -39.10 1.60
CA GLY A 96 -9.35 -40.21 0.86
C GLY A 96 -10.73 -39.91 0.28
N VAL A 97 -11.43 -40.95 -0.18
CA VAL A 97 -12.76 -40.81 -0.82
C VAL A 97 -13.87 -40.70 0.22
N ILE A 98 -14.73 -39.69 0.07
CA ILE A 98 -15.90 -39.47 0.92
C ILE A 98 -17.17 -39.81 0.13
N GLU A 99 -18.09 -40.54 0.76
CA GLU A 99 -19.45 -40.79 0.25
C GLU A 99 -20.42 -39.76 0.85
N ALA A 100 -21.31 -39.21 0.03
CA ALA A 100 -22.32 -38.26 0.47
C ALA A 100 -23.70 -38.51 -0.16
N GLU A 101 -24.75 -38.18 0.58
CA GLU A 101 -26.14 -38.29 0.18
C GLU A 101 -26.91 -37.02 0.56
N ILE A 102 -27.68 -36.49 -0.39
CA ILE A 102 -28.57 -35.36 -0.19
C ILE A 102 -29.90 -35.88 0.38
N CYS A 103 -30.24 -35.47 1.62
CA CYS A 103 -31.36 -36.03 2.39
C CYS A 103 -32.54 -35.06 2.57
N GLY A 104 -32.66 -34.03 1.75
CA GLY A 104 -33.70 -32.99 1.84
C GLY A 104 -33.23 -31.66 1.25
N ASP A 105 -33.85 -30.55 1.66
CA ASP A 105 -33.54 -29.22 1.13
C ASP A 105 -32.27 -28.59 1.71
N ASP A 106 -31.94 -28.85 2.97
CA ASP A 106 -30.69 -28.38 3.59
C ASP A 106 -29.92 -29.50 4.30
N GLN A 107 -30.44 -30.73 4.33
CA GLN A 107 -29.83 -31.85 5.04
C GLN A 107 -28.91 -32.65 4.12
N VAL A 108 -27.67 -32.86 4.58
CA VAL A 108 -26.68 -33.67 3.87
C VAL A 108 -26.11 -34.70 4.84
N ARG A 109 -25.94 -35.91 4.36
CA ARG A 109 -25.34 -37.03 5.07
C ARG A 109 -24.00 -37.37 4.42
N ILE A 110 -22.94 -37.43 5.21
CA ILE A 110 -21.61 -37.80 4.74
C ILE A 110 -21.08 -39.00 5.53
N ARG A 111 -20.32 -39.86 4.86
CA ARG A 111 -19.59 -40.94 5.51
C ARG A 111 -18.32 -40.38 6.13
N MET A 112 -18.15 -40.63 7.42
CA MET A 112 -16.97 -40.20 8.17
C MET A 112 -15.87 -41.24 8.07
N THR A 113 -14.63 -40.82 8.36
CA THR A 113 -13.51 -41.74 8.50
C THR A 113 -13.77 -42.73 9.64
N GLN A 114 -13.24 -43.95 9.50
CA GLN A 114 -13.35 -44.97 10.52
C GLN A 114 -12.63 -44.47 11.79
N ALA A 115 -13.35 -44.44 12.92
CA ALA A 115 -12.76 -44.03 14.19
C ALA A 115 -11.72 -45.05 14.67
N CYS A 116 -10.69 -44.58 15.38
CA CYS A 116 -9.65 -45.39 16.00
C CYS A 116 -9.21 -44.83 17.36
N ASP A 117 -8.30 -45.54 18.03
CA ASP A 117 -7.66 -45.13 19.28
C ASP A 117 -8.63 -44.75 20.41
N LEU A 118 -9.73 -45.50 20.56
CA LEU A 118 -10.70 -45.27 21.64
C LEU A 118 -10.10 -45.62 23.01
N GLU A 119 -10.05 -44.63 23.89
CA GLU A 119 -9.79 -44.78 25.32
C GLU A 119 -11.07 -44.33 26.06
N GLU A 120 -11.80 -45.29 26.63
CA GLU A 120 -13.13 -45.04 27.19
C GLU A 120 -13.10 -44.05 28.36
N SER A 121 -12.13 -44.20 29.27
CA SER A 121 -12.00 -43.35 30.44
C SER A 121 -10.56 -43.22 30.92
N PHE A 122 -10.16 -42.00 31.27
CA PHE A 122 -8.98 -41.65 32.04
C PHE A 122 -9.24 -40.37 32.84
N VAL A 123 -8.38 -40.09 33.81
CA VAL A 123 -8.48 -38.88 34.66
C VAL A 123 -7.47 -37.84 34.19
N LEU A 124 -7.91 -36.59 34.06
CA LEU A 124 -7.07 -35.42 33.83
C LEU A 124 -7.05 -34.55 35.08
N GLU A 125 -5.86 -34.19 35.54
CA GLU A 125 -5.65 -33.19 36.59
C GLU A 125 -5.41 -31.83 35.93
N LEU A 126 -6.33 -30.89 36.18
CA LEU A 126 -6.29 -29.54 35.62
C LEU A 126 -6.42 -28.55 36.78
N GLU A 127 -5.38 -27.75 37.04
CA GLU A 127 -5.37 -26.70 38.09
C GLU A 127 -5.77 -27.15 39.51
N GLY A 128 -5.60 -28.44 39.81
CA GLY A 128 -5.94 -29.01 41.13
C GLY A 128 -7.30 -29.71 41.18
N ASP A 129 -8.10 -29.65 40.11
CA ASP A 129 -9.34 -30.39 39.94
C ASP A 129 -9.15 -31.62 39.03
N THR A 130 -9.94 -32.67 39.26
CA THR A 130 -9.89 -33.92 38.49
C THR A 130 -11.10 -34.05 37.57
N TYR A 131 -10.85 -34.26 36.28
CA TYR A 131 -11.89 -34.46 35.26
C TYR A 131 -11.82 -35.89 34.70
N GLU A 132 -12.96 -36.58 34.63
CA GLU A 132 -13.07 -37.83 33.90
C GLU A 132 -13.25 -37.54 32.40
N ALA A 133 -12.33 -38.05 31.59
CA ALA A 133 -12.28 -37.80 30.16
C ALA A 133 -12.26 -39.11 29.36
N GLY A 134 -12.79 -39.09 28.14
CA GLY A 134 -12.57 -40.12 27.13
C GLY A 134 -11.76 -39.56 25.97
N PHE A 135 -11.13 -40.42 25.19
CA PHE A 135 -10.38 -40.04 23.99
C PHE A 135 -10.77 -40.93 22.82
N ILE A 136 -10.91 -40.33 21.64
CA ILE A 136 -11.13 -41.07 20.39
C ILE A 136 -10.61 -40.24 19.23
N ASN A 137 -10.07 -40.90 18.21
CA ASN A 137 -9.68 -40.26 16.98
C ASN A 137 -10.71 -40.54 15.88
N THR A 138 -11.40 -39.50 15.41
CA THR A 138 -12.43 -39.58 14.35
C THR A 138 -11.93 -38.97 13.03
N GLY A 139 -10.62 -39.11 12.78
CA GLY A 139 -9.87 -38.37 11.78
C GLY A 139 -9.06 -37.22 12.40
N VAL A 140 -9.56 -36.64 13.49
CA VAL A 140 -8.84 -35.69 14.35
C VAL A 140 -8.92 -36.23 15.79
N PRO A 141 -7.86 -36.12 16.61
CA PRO A 141 -7.91 -36.51 18.02
C PRO A 141 -8.87 -35.63 18.81
N HIS A 142 -9.76 -36.25 19.57
CA HIS A 142 -10.74 -35.61 20.43
C HIS A 142 -10.69 -36.16 21.85
N VAL A 143 -10.62 -35.25 22.82
CA VAL A 143 -10.95 -35.53 24.21
C VAL A 143 -12.41 -35.15 24.44
N VAL A 144 -13.16 -35.97 25.16
CA VAL A 144 -14.56 -35.70 25.52
C VAL A 144 -14.72 -35.76 27.03
N ILE A 145 -15.18 -34.66 27.61
CA ILE A 145 -15.43 -34.50 29.05
C ILE A 145 -16.93 -34.32 29.21
N PHE A 146 -17.55 -35.28 29.90
CA PHE A 146 -18.96 -35.20 30.25
C PHE A 146 -19.13 -34.44 31.57
N THR A 147 -19.99 -33.44 31.59
CA THR A 147 -20.12 -32.48 32.69
C THR A 147 -21.57 -32.04 32.88
N ASN A 148 -21.93 -31.71 34.13
CA ASN A 148 -23.25 -31.18 34.46
C ASN A 148 -23.29 -29.64 34.38
N GLU A 149 -22.15 -29.00 34.16
CA GLU A 149 -22.05 -27.54 34.06
C GLU A 149 -22.23 -27.08 32.62
N ILE A 150 -23.26 -26.25 32.38
CA ILE A 150 -23.54 -25.69 31.05
C ILE A 150 -22.68 -24.46 30.79
N ASP A 151 -22.39 -23.66 31.83
CA ASP A 151 -21.64 -22.40 31.75
C ASP A 151 -20.14 -22.58 32.06
N LEU A 152 -19.50 -23.50 31.34
CA LEU A 152 -18.06 -23.76 31.46
C LEU A 152 -17.22 -22.69 30.76
N GLN A 153 -16.06 -22.41 31.35
CA GLN A 153 -14.99 -21.63 30.72
C GLN A 153 -14.24 -22.48 29.67
N VAL A 154 -14.91 -22.78 28.56
CA VAL A 154 -14.42 -23.70 27.51
C VAL A 154 -13.05 -23.30 26.96
N GLN A 155 -12.81 -22.00 26.71
CA GLN A 155 -11.50 -21.51 26.25
C GLN A 155 -10.38 -21.88 27.22
N ARG A 156 -10.56 -21.59 28.52
CA ARG A 156 -9.54 -21.83 29.55
C ARG A 156 -9.25 -23.32 29.70
N LEU A 157 -10.28 -24.11 29.96
CA LEU A 157 -10.14 -25.56 30.20
C LEU A 157 -9.70 -26.30 28.93
N GLY A 158 -10.26 -25.92 27.79
CA GLY A 158 -9.91 -26.47 26.48
C GLY A 158 -8.43 -26.26 26.17
N ARG A 159 -7.90 -25.05 26.37
CA ARG A 159 -6.48 -24.75 26.17
C ARG A 159 -5.57 -25.59 27.06
N MET A 160 -5.95 -25.83 28.31
CA MET A 160 -5.16 -26.67 29.22
C MET A 160 -5.09 -28.12 28.74
N VAL A 161 -6.22 -28.71 28.35
CA VAL A 161 -6.27 -30.09 27.83
C VAL A 161 -5.54 -30.19 26.49
N ARG A 162 -5.71 -29.21 25.59
CA ARG A 162 -5.04 -29.10 24.28
C ARG A 162 -3.52 -29.19 24.38
N HIS A 163 -2.93 -28.63 25.44
CA HIS A 163 -1.50 -28.61 25.70
C HIS A 163 -1.04 -29.59 26.79
N HIS A 164 -1.95 -30.43 27.29
CA HIS A 164 -1.61 -31.42 28.31
C HIS A 164 -0.56 -32.41 27.78
N THR A 165 0.38 -32.79 28.64
CA THR A 165 1.55 -33.63 28.28
C THR A 165 1.16 -34.96 27.62
N LYS A 166 0.03 -35.55 28.02
CA LYS A 166 -0.55 -36.78 27.42
C LYS A 166 -0.78 -36.68 25.90
N PHE A 167 -1.05 -35.48 25.39
CA PHE A 167 -1.36 -35.28 23.96
C PHE A 167 -0.20 -34.61 23.21
N SER A 168 0.88 -34.26 23.88
CA SER A 168 2.08 -33.64 23.27
C SER A 168 2.79 -34.61 22.30
N PRO A 169 3.41 -34.12 21.20
CA PRO A 169 3.47 -32.73 20.74
C PRO A 169 2.27 -32.30 19.89
N ARG A 170 1.43 -33.22 19.43
CA ARG A 170 0.35 -32.94 18.46
C ARG A 170 -0.86 -32.21 19.07
N GLY A 171 -1.15 -32.45 20.35
CA GLY A 171 -2.37 -32.05 21.05
C GLY A 171 -3.67 -32.64 20.50
N THR A 172 -4.79 -32.10 20.97
CA THR A 172 -6.13 -32.64 20.75
C THR A 172 -7.18 -31.54 20.73
N ASN A 173 -8.30 -31.78 20.05
CA ASN A 173 -9.55 -31.04 20.26
C ASN A 173 -10.19 -31.50 21.58
N VAL A 174 -11.04 -30.65 22.16
CA VAL A 174 -11.66 -30.91 23.47
C VAL A 174 -13.15 -30.61 23.40
N ASN A 175 -13.98 -31.59 23.71
CA ASN A 175 -15.43 -31.48 23.72
C ASN A 175 -15.93 -31.53 25.16
N PHE A 176 -16.68 -30.52 25.57
CA PHE A 176 -17.40 -30.49 26.83
C PHE A 176 -18.87 -30.79 26.56
N VAL A 177 -19.39 -31.81 27.22
CA VAL A 177 -20.70 -32.38 26.90
C VAL A 177 -21.61 -32.31 28.11
N SER A 178 -22.73 -31.59 27.97
CA SER A 178 -23.76 -31.45 29.00
C SER A 178 -25.11 -31.94 28.50
N ASP A 179 -25.87 -32.61 29.36
CA ASP A 179 -27.21 -33.08 29.03
C ASP A 179 -28.23 -31.94 29.07
N LEU A 180 -29.04 -31.82 28.01
CA LEU A 180 -30.14 -30.86 27.91
C LEU A 180 -31.42 -31.44 28.56
N PRO A 181 -32.37 -30.58 29.01
CA PRO A 181 -33.59 -31.03 29.69
C PRO A 181 -34.48 -31.99 28.90
N ASP A 182 -34.36 -32.00 27.57
CA ASP A 182 -35.11 -32.85 26.66
C ASP A 182 -34.39 -34.17 26.31
N GLY A 183 -33.26 -34.45 26.96
CA GLY A 183 -32.47 -35.67 26.77
C GLY A 183 -31.48 -35.63 25.63
N ARG A 184 -31.35 -34.48 24.93
CA ARG A 184 -30.28 -34.27 23.94
C ARG A 184 -28.97 -33.88 24.64
N MET A 185 -27.84 -33.98 23.94
CA MET A 185 -26.54 -33.56 24.47
C MET A 185 -26.09 -32.27 23.77
N LEU A 186 -25.75 -31.25 24.57
CA LEU A 186 -25.06 -30.05 24.11
C LEU A 186 -23.56 -30.33 24.09
N VAL A 187 -22.92 -30.06 22.96
CA VAL A 187 -21.47 -30.25 22.75
C VAL A 187 -20.83 -28.91 22.48
N ARG A 188 -19.95 -28.49 23.39
CA ARG A 188 -19.13 -27.27 23.26
C ARG A 188 -17.69 -27.66 22.98
N THR A 189 -17.13 -27.20 21.87
CA THR A 189 -15.83 -27.69 21.37
C THR A 189 -14.77 -26.60 21.41
N TYR A 190 -13.64 -26.90 22.03
CA TYR A 190 -12.39 -26.16 21.85
C TYR A 190 -11.56 -26.82 20.76
N GLU A 191 -11.26 -26.09 19.69
CA GLU A 191 -10.70 -26.66 18.47
C GLU A 191 -9.24 -26.27 18.27
N ARG A 192 -8.37 -27.28 18.11
CA ARG A 192 -6.96 -27.09 17.79
C ARG A 192 -6.82 -26.35 16.45
N GLY A 193 -5.93 -25.36 16.42
CA GLY A 193 -5.68 -24.54 15.23
C GLY A 193 -6.58 -23.30 15.15
N VAL A 194 -7.80 -23.36 15.70
CA VAL A 194 -8.62 -22.15 15.98
C VAL A 194 -8.24 -21.57 17.34
N GLU A 195 -7.83 -22.44 18.27
CA GLU A 195 -7.40 -22.13 19.65
C GLU A 195 -8.46 -21.38 20.45
N GLU A 196 -9.73 -21.60 20.10
CA GLU A 196 -10.93 -20.95 20.64
C GLU A 196 -12.12 -21.94 20.68
N GLU A 197 -13.22 -21.54 21.34
CA GLU A 197 -14.49 -22.29 21.27
C GLU A 197 -15.12 -22.12 19.87
N THR A 198 -15.44 -23.23 19.20
CA THR A 198 -16.10 -23.21 17.89
C THR A 198 -17.60 -23.43 18.01
N MET A 199 -18.34 -22.81 17.09
CA MET A 199 -19.81 -22.89 17.06
C MET A 199 -20.29 -24.30 16.76
N ALA A 200 -19.52 -25.09 16.01
CA ALA A 200 -19.77 -26.52 15.79
C ALA A 200 -18.50 -27.23 15.33
N CYS A 201 -18.37 -28.51 15.69
CA CYS A 201 -17.31 -29.39 15.19
C CYS A 201 -17.92 -30.73 14.77
N GLY A 202 -17.87 -31.05 13.48
CA GLY A 202 -18.45 -32.30 12.95
C GLY A 202 -17.74 -33.57 13.45
N THR A 203 -16.41 -33.56 13.51
CA THR A 203 -15.62 -34.69 14.03
C THR A 203 -15.76 -34.81 15.56
N GLY A 204 -15.95 -33.70 16.25
CA GLY A 204 -16.24 -33.64 17.70
C GLY A 204 -17.62 -34.18 18.05
N ALA A 205 -18.63 -33.90 17.21
CA ALA A 205 -19.95 -34.49 17.31
C ALA A 205 -19.89 -36.03 17.18
N VAL A 206 -19.16 -36.53 16.19
CA VAL A 206 -18.95 -37.98 16.03
C VAL A 206 -18.21 -38.58 17.24
N ALA A 207 -17.13 -37.95 17.68
CA ALA A 207 -16.36 -38.39 18.85
C ALA A 207 -17.25 -38.49 20.09
N THR A 208 -18.07 -37.47 20.33
CA THR A 208 -19.03 -37.42 21.43
C THR A 208 -20.08 -38.52 21.34
N ALA A 209 -20.69 -38.72 20.16
CA ALA A 209 -21.70 -39.76 19.96
C ALA A 209 -21.15 -41.16 20.23
N LEU A 210 -19.95 -41.46 19.73
CA LEU A 210 -19.32 -42.78 19.89
C LEU A 210 -18.87 -43.02 21.34
N LEU A 211 -18.32 -42.01 22.03
CA LEU A 211 -17.99 -42.13 23.45
C LEU A 211 -19.24 -42.23 24.33
N ALA A 212 -20.32 -41.52 23.99
CA ALA A 212 -21.60 -41.63 24.69
C ALA A 212 -22.26 -43.00 24.45
N TRP A 213 -22.15 -43.56 23.25
CA TRP A 213 -22.56 -44.95 22.97
C TRP A 213 -21.81 -45.93 23.89
N LYS A 214 -20.48 -45.82 23.95
CA LYS A 214 -19.66 -46.76 24.74
C LYS A 214 -19.85 -46.60 26.25
N LYS A 215 -19.85 -45.37 26.77
CA LYS A 215 -19.94 -45.08 28.21
C LYS A 215 -21.37 -45.06 28.75
N ARG A 216 -22.34 -44.59 27.97
CA ARG A 216 -23.70 -44.29 28.43
C ARG A 216 -24.78 -45.12 27.72
N GLY A 217 -24.43 -45.94 26.72
CA GLY A 217 -25.37 -46.78 25.99
C GLY A 217 -26.29 -46.01 25.04
N VAL A 218 -25.89 -44.83 24.56
CA VAL A 218 -26.65 -44.04 23.57
C VAL A 218 -26.80 -44.81 22.27
N THR A 219 -28.00 -44.88 21.71
CA THR A 219 -28.29 -45.62 20.47
C THR A 219 -28.15 -44.75 19.21
N SER A 220 -27.84 -45.39 18.08
CA SER A 220 -27.85 -44.76 16.74
C SER A 220 -29.28 -44.55 16.21
N PRO A 221 -29.64 -43.38 15.63
CA PRO A 221 -28.84 -42.16 15.53
C PRO A 221 -28.79 -41.36 16.85
N ALA A 222 -27.62 -40.83 17.19
CA ALA A 222 -27.48 -39.85 18.26
C ALA A 222 -27.61 -38.43 17.71
N VAL A 223 -28.47 -37.60 18.33
CA VAL A 223 -28.64 -36.19 17.96
C VAL A 223 -27.98 -35.30 19.00
N LEU A 224 -27.10 -34.43 18.53
CA LEU A 224 -26.29 -33.53 19.33
C LEU A 224 -26.62 -32.08 18.96
N VAL A 225 -26.67 -31.20 19.95
CA VAL A 225 -26.80 -29.75 19.77
C VAL A 225 -25.41 -29.14 19.92
N THR A 226 -25.01 -28.29 18.99
CA THR A 226 -23.70 -27.62 19.01
C THR A 226 -23.78 -26.28 19.75
N SER A 227 -22.63 -25.66 20.10
CA SER A 227 -22.58 -24.31 20.69
C SER A 227 -23.38 -23.26 19.89
N GLY A 228 -23.43 -23.42 18.57
CA GLY A 228 -24.20 -22.54 17.67
C GLY A 228 -25.70 -22.83 17.60
N GLY A 229 -26.19 -23.82 18.36
CA GLY A 229 -27.60 -24.21 18.40
C GLY A 229 -28.06 -25.10 17.25
N GLU A 230 -27.14 -25.54 16.39
CA GLU A 230 -27.44 -26.42 15.26
C GLU A 230 -27.42 -27.90 15.67
N GLU A 231 -28.31 -28.69 15.07
CA GLU A 231 -28.43 -30.13 15.33
C GLU A 231 -27.58 -30.95 14.35
N LEU A 232 -26.78 -31.87 14.90
CA LEU A 232 -26.01 -32.86 14.14
C LEU A 232 -26.43 -34.26 14.57
N ALA A 233 -26.82 -35.08 13.60
CA ALA A 233 -27.15 -36.48 13.80
C ALA A 233 -25.97 -37.37 13.40
N VAL A 234 -25.56 -38.26 14.29
CA VAL A 234 -24.52 -39.25 14.05
C VAL A 234 -25.16 -40.62 14.00
N GLU A 235 -24.98 -41.30 12.87
CA GLU A 235 -25.48 -42.65 12.62
C GLU A 235 -24.30 -43.61 12.54
N TRP A 236 -24.44 -44.81 13.11
CA TRP A 236 -23.49 -45.89 12.94
C TRP A 236 -24.20 -47.25 12.94
N ARG A 237 -23.47 -48.28 12.53
CA ARG A 237 -23.86 -49.69 12.65
C ARG A 237 -22.93 -50.39 13.63
N GLU A 238 -23.49 -51.15 14.57
CA GLU A 238 -22.71 -52.00 15.45
C GLU A 238 -22.24 -53.26 14.72
N SER A 239 -20.94 -53.57 14.86
CA SER A 239 -20.31 -54.80 14.38
C SER A 239 -20.37 -55.89 15.45
N SER A 240 -20.12 -57.13 15.05
CA SER A 240 -20.09 -58.29 15.97
C SER A 240 -19.03 -58.18 17.06
N ASP A 241 -18.00 -57.36 16.85
CA ASP A 241 -16.83 -57.26 17.73
C ASP A 241 -16.95 -56.12 18.76
N ASN A 242 -18.19 -55.67 19.03
CA ASN A 242 -18.48 -54.56 19.95
C ASN A 242 -17.75 -53.25 19.55
N TRP A 243 -17.68 -53.04 18.23
CA TRP A 243 -17.14 -51.86 17.56
C TRP A 243 -18.16 -51.26 16.60
N VAL A 244 -17.96 -50.02 16.16
CA VAL A 244 -18.85 -49.33 15.22
C VAL A 244 -18.27 -49.28 13.81
N GLU A 245 -19.13 -49.46 12.81
CA GLU A 245 -18.81 -49.35 11.39
C GLU A 245 -19.80 -48.44 10.69
N ASN A 246 -19.42 -47.94 9.51
CA ASN A 246 -20.26 -47.11 8.66
C ASN A 246 -20.82 -45.90 9.42
N VAL A 247 -19.92 -45.11 10.00
CA VAL A 247 -20.27 -43.90 10.74
C VAL A 247 -20.62 -42.80 9.74
N TYR A 248 -21.81 -42.23 9.86
CA TYR A 248 -22.29 -41.11 9.06
C TYR A 248 -22.60 -39.90 9.94
N LEU A 249 -22.25 -38.73 9.42
CA LEU A 249 -22.61 -37.44 9.99
C LEU A 249 -23.67 -36.80 9.10
N LYS A 250 -24.84 -36.50 9.67
CA LYS A 250 -25.94 -35.82 9.02
C LYS A 250 -26.20 -34.48 9.69
N GLY A 251 -26.39 -33.44 8.89
CA GLY A 251 -26.73 -32.13 9.41
C GLY A 251 -26.95 -31.10 8.30
N PRO A 252 -27.25 -29.84 8.69
CA PRO A 252 -27.54 -28.79 7.74
C PRO A 252 -26.28 -28.37 6.95
N ALA A 253 -26.50 -28.05 5.67
CA ALA A 253 -25.59 -27.37 4.76
C ALA A 253 -26.41 -26.41 3.89
N ARG A 254 -26.44 -25.15 4.30
CA ARG A 254 -27.31 -24.12 3.73
C ARG A 254 -26.60 -23.36 2.63
N PHE A 255 -27.27 -23.24 1.49
CA PHE A 255 -26.87 -22.34 0.43
C PHE A 255 -27.36 -20.93 0.79
N VAL A 256 -26.43 -20.01 1.08
CA VAL A 256 -26.77 -18.69 1.62
C VAL A 256 -26.90 -17.65 0.51
N TYR A 257 -25.87 -17.51 -0.33
CA TYR A 257 -25.86 -16.62 -1.49
C TYR A 257 -24.85 -17.10 -2.54
N THR A 258 -24.98 -16.60 -3.76
CA THR A 258 -23.99 -16.66 -4.85
C THR A 258 -23.49 -15.25 -5.17
N GLY A 259 -22.28 -15.13 -5.70
CA GLY A 259 -21.72 -13.84 -6.10
C GLY A 259 -20.43 -13.98 -6.90
N GLU A 260 -19.98 -12.87 -7.48
CA GLU A 260 -18.71 -12.77 -8.21
C GLU A 260 -17.68 -12.00 -7.36
N LEU A 261 -16.44 -12.50 -7.34
CA LEU A 261 -15.31 -11.85 -6.65
C LEU A 261 -14.66 -10.83 -7.58
N MET A 262 -14.68 -9.55 -7.18
CA MET A 262 -13.97 -8.48 -7.88
C MET A 262 -12.52 -8.40 -7.40
N ALA A 263 -11.63 -7.86 -8.24
CA ALA A 263 -10.19 -7.72 -7.91
C ALA A 263 -9.93 -6.92 -6.63
N GLU A 264 -10.80 -5.95 -6.30
CA GLU A 264 -10.70 -5.14 -5.08
C GLU A 264 -10.86 -5.95 -3.80
N ALA A 265 -11.56 -7.08 -3.84
CA ALA A 265 -11.72 -7.99 -2.71
C ALA A 265 -10.40 -8.66 -2.29
N LEU A 266 -9.31 -8.43 -3.03
CA LEU A 266 -7.98 -9.00 -2.80
C LEU A 266 -6.94 -7.96 -2.34
N LEU A 267 -7.26 -6.66 -2.28
CA LEU A 267 -6.27 -5.60 -2.13
C LEU A 267 -6.03 -5.18 -0.65
N VAL A 268 -4.79 -5.31 -0.17
CA VAL A 268 -4.05 -4.12 0.29
C VAL A 268 -3.64 -3.39 -0.99
N ASP A 269 -3.76 -2.06 -1.07
CA ASP A 269 -3.34 -1.33 -2.28
C ASP A 269 -1.81 -1.27 -2.39
N GLU A 270 -1.19 -2.44 -2.55
CA GLU A 270 0.24 -2.64 -2.70
C GLU A 270 0.78 -1.85 -3.89
N ARG A 271 -0.04 -1.69 -4.94
CA ARG A 271 0.32 -0.92 -6.14
C ARG A 271 0.50 0.55 -5.80
N SER A 272 -0.45 1.17 -5.11
CA SER A 272 -0.28 2.56 -4.68
C SER A 272 0.80 2.71 -3.62
N PHE A 273 0.99 1.73 -2.74
CA PHE A 273 2.10 1.77 -1.78
C PHE A 273 3.46 1.76 -2.48
N VAL A 274 3.66 0.87 -3.47
CA VAL A 274 4.85 0.83 -4.33
C VAL A 274 5.01 2.16 -5.09
N LYS A 275 3.93 2.66 -5.71
CA LYS A 275 3.93 3.94 -6.44
C LYS A 275 4.30 5.12 -5.52
N LEU A 276 3.82 5.11 -4.28
CA LEU A 276 4.14 6.12 -3.27
C LEU A 276 5.61 6.06 -2.87
N ILE A 277 6.16 4.87 -2.62
CA ILE A 277 7.59 4.71 -2.32
C ILE A 277 8.44 5.21 -3.50
N GLU A 278 8.13 4.81 -4.73
CA GLU A 278 8.86 5.28 -5.91
C GLU A 278 8.78 6.81 -6.07
N PHE A 279 7.61 7.39 -5.82
CA PHE A 279 7.45 8.85 -5.79
C PHE A 279 8.33 9.51 -4.72
N GLN A 280 8.39 8.97 -3.51
CA GLN A 280 9.25 9.49 -2.43
C GLN A 280 10.73 9.44 -2.81
N LEU A 281 11.19 8.32 -3.39
CA LEU A 281 12.55 8.14 -3.87
C LEU A 281 12.90 9.09 -5.02
N GLU A 282 11.97 9.26 -5.97
CA GLU A 282 12.09 10.20 -7.09
C GLU A 282 12.27 11.64 -6.65
N GLN A 283 11.63 12.02 -5.54
CA GLN A 283 11.66 13.36 -5.00
C GLN A 283 12.80 13.58 -3.99
N GLY A 284 13.66 12.57 -3.78
CA GLY A 284 14.89 12.71 -3.01
C GLY A 284 14.74 12.61 -1.49
N ILE A 285 13.83 11.76 -1.02
CA ILE A 285 13.81 11.40 0.40
C ILE A 285 15.10 10.66 0.79
N HIS A 286 15.52 10.78 2.05
CA HIS A 286 16.75 10.14 2.57
C HIS A 286 16.51 8.83 3.32
N GLY A 287 15.25 8.42 3.47
CA GLY A 287 14.87 7.19 4.17
C GLY A 287 13.35 7.01 4.17
N ILE A 288 12.90 5.78 4.39
CA ILE A 288 11.47 5.42 4.45
C ILE A 288 11.18 4.76 5.79
N VAL A 289 10.07 5.15 6.43
CA VAL A 289 9.58 4.56 7.67
C VAL A 289 8.23 3.88 7.41
N PRO A 290 8.19 2.59 7.03
CA PRO A 290 6.94 1.85 6.94
C PRO A 290 6.38 1.57 8.33
N CYS A 291 5.05 1.48 8.43
CA CYS A 291 4.34 1.08 9.66
C CYS A 291 4.73 1.87 10.93
N GLY A 292 5.08 3.16 10.79
CA GLY A 292 5.07 4.09 11.92
C GLY A 292 3.65 4.54 12.28
N THR A 293 3.50 5.53 13.16
CA THR A 293 2.19 6.09 13.52
C THR A 293 1.41 6.60 12.30
N THR A 294 2.08 7.29 11.38
CA THR A 294 1.48 7.80 10.12
C THR A 294 1.16 6.67 9.14
N GLY A 295 1.84 5.52 9.26
CA GLY A 295 1.54 4.29 8.52
C GLY A 295 0.44 3.44 9.17
N GLU A 296 -0.31 4.00 10.12
CA GLU A 296 -1.47 3.37 10.77
C GLU A 296 -1.15 2.07 11.53
N SER A 297 0.04 1.97 12.13
CA SER A 297 0.51 0.74 12.80
C SER A 297 -0.47 0.14 13.82
N ALA A 298 -1.26 0.98 14.50
CA ALA A 298 -2.22 0.54 15.52
C ALA A 298 -3.48 -0.15 14.95
N THR A 299 -3.74 -0.03 13.65
CA THR A 299 -4.92 -0.61 12.99
C THR A 299 -4.55 -1.64 11.92
N LEU A 300 -3.26 -1.99 11.82
CA LEU A 300 -2.76 -3.16 11.09
C LEU A 300 -2.69 -4.34 12.06
N ASP A 301 -3.09 -5.53 11.61
CA ASP A 301 -2.76 -6.75 12.34
C ASP A 301 -1.27 -7.11 12.17
N PHE A 302 -0.79 -8.11 12.92
CA PHE A 302 0.63 -8.49 12.90
C PHE A 302 1.11 -8.96 11.53
N ASP A 303 0.28 -9.69 10.78
CA ASP A 303 0.69 -10.24 9.49
C ASP A 303 0.71 -9.15 8.41
N GLU A 304 -0.31 -8.28 8.39
CA GLU A 304 -0.34 -7.10 7.53
C GLU A 304 0.86 -6.18 7.79
N HIS A 305 1.17 -5.93 9.06
CA HIS A 305 2.30 -5.11 9.46
C HIS A 305 3.62 -5.67 8.89
N LYS A 306 3.86 -6.98 9.08
CA LYS A 306 5.05 -7.66 8.55
C LYS A 306 5.10 -7.60 7.02
N GLN A 307 3.97 -7.79 6.34
CA GLN A 307 3.87 -7.72 4.88
C GLN A 307 4.19 -6.33 4.33
N VAL A 308 3.67 -5.26 4.95
CA VAL A 308 3.93 -3.88 4.51
C VAL A 308 5.42 -3.54 4.67
N ILE A 309 6.06 -3.97 5.76
CA ILE A 309 7.52 -3.80 5.93
C ILE A 309 8.28 -4.56 4.85
N GLU A 310 7.96 -5.84 4.62
CA GLU A 310 8.63 -6.65 3.60
C GLU A 310 8.50 -6.04 2.20
N LEU A 311 7.29 -5.57 1.85
CA LEU A 311 7.04 -4.89 0.59
C LEU A 311 7.81 -3.57 0.48
N ALA A 312 7.93 -2.80 1.56
CA ALA A 312 8.71 -1.57 1.58
C ALA A 312 10.20 -1.85 1.30
N VAL A 313 10.79 -2.83 2.00
CA VAL A 313 12.18 -3.23 1.81
C VAL A 313 12.41 -3.71 0.37
N LYS A 314 11.56 -4.61 -0.12
CA LYS A 314 11.63 -5.14 -1.50
C LYS A 314 11.48 -4.06 -2.56
N THR A 315 10.65 -3.05 -2.30
CA THR A 315 10.47 -1.92 -3.20
C THR A 315 11.70 -1.02 -3.18
N VAL A 316 12.19 -0.61 -2.01
CA VAL A 316 13.29 0.35 -1.88
C VAL A 316 14.61 -0.20 -2.44
N LYS A 317 14.90 -1.50 -2.29
CA LYS A 317 16.09 -2.17 -2.88
C LYS A 317 17.41 -1.47 -2.52
N GLY A 318 17.55 -1.04 -1.26
CA GLY A 318 18.77 -0.41 -0.75
C GLY A 318 19.10 0.98 -1.31
N ARG A 319 18.17 1.63 -2.02
CA ARG A 319 18.38 3.00 -2.55
C ARG A 319 18.47 4.06 -1.45
N VAL A 320 17.73 3.86 -0.36
CA VAL A 320 17.75 4.65 0.87
C VAL A 320 17.49 3.69 2.04
N PRO A 321 17.87 4.02 3.29
CA PRO A 321 17.56 3.19 4.45
C PRO A 321 16.05 3.05 4.69
N VAL A 322 15.63 1.85 5.03
CA VAL A 322 14.28 1.52 5.52
C VAL A 322 14.35 1.33 7.04
N ILE A 323 13.71 2.23 7.78
CA ILE A 323 13.61 2.19 9.24
C ILE A 323 12.21 1.68 9.61
N ALA A 324 12.06 0.38 9.86
CA ALA A 324 10.76 -0.24 10.09
C ALA A 324 10.15 0.18 11.44
N GLY A 325 8.88 0.61 11.47
CA GLY A 325 8.17 0.82 12.73
C GLY A 325 7.90 -0.51 13.43
N THR A 326 8.37 -0.69 14.66
CA THR A 326 8.21 -1.97 15.40
C THR A 326 7.81 -1.77 16.86
N GLY A 327 7.39 -0.55 17.22
CA GLY A 327 6.99 -0.22 18.57
C GLY A 327 5.64 -0.84 18.97
N ALA A 328 5.57 -1.32 20.20
CA ALA A 328 4.36 -1.84 20.83
C ALA A 328 4.33 -1.46 22.32
N ASN A 329 3.17 -1.52 22.95
CA ASN A 329 3.08 -1.31 24.41
C ASN A 329 3.35 -2.57 25.24
N SER A 330 3.47 -3.72 24.58
CA SER A 330 3.95 -4.99 25.12
C SER A 330 5.38 -5.24 24.64
N THR A 331 6.30 -5.55 25.57
CA THR A 331 7.71 -5.82 25.22
C THR A 331 7.85 -7.04 24.32
N LEU A 332 7.06 -8.10 24.54
CA LEU A 332 7.12 -9.31 23.72
C LEU A 332 6.69 -9.05 22.27
N GLU A 333 5.65 -8.24 22.09
CA GLU A 333 5.16 -7.87 20.76
C GLU A 333 6.18 -7.00 20.01
N ALA A 334 6.82 -6.05 20.72
CA ALA A 334 7.87 -5.22 20.14
C ALA A 334 9.08 -6.05 19.69
N ILE A 335 9.46 -7.07 20.47
CA ILE A 335 10.53 -8.02 20.11
C ILE A 335 10.13 -8.79 18.85
N GLU A 336 8.94 -9.38 18.79
CA GLU A 336 8.49 -10.16 17.63
C GLU A 336 8.48 -9.33 16.33
N LEU A 337 7.95 -8.12 16.38
CA LEU A 337 7.92 -7.20 15.23
C LEU A 337 9.34 -6.81 14.81
N THR A 338 10.23 -6.58 15.77
CA THR A 338 11.63 -6.19 15.53
C THR A 338 12.45 -7.32 14.90
N GLU A 339 12.30 -8.56 15.39
CA GLU A 339 12.91 -9.75 14.79
C GLU A 339 12.40 -9.98 13.36
N SER A 340 11.09 -9.80 13.14
CA SER A 340 10.50 -9.93 11.80
C SER A 340 11.00 -8.85 10.84
N ALA A 341 11.11 -7.59 11.28
CA ALA A 341 11.62 -6.50 10.46
C ALA A 341 13.08 -6.73 10.02
N LYS A 342 13.93 -7.21 10.94
CA LYS A 342 15.30 -7.66 10.63
C LYS A 342 15.28 -8.77 9.57
N LYS A 343 14.43 -9.78 9.75
CA LYS A 343 14.32 -10.91 8.80
C LYS A 343 13.89 -10.44 7.40
N SER A 344 13.05 -9.42 7.31
CA SER A 344 12.63 -8.81 6.05
C SER A 344 13.71 -7.97 5.37
N GLY A 345 14.82 -7.65 6.06
CA GLY A 345 15.94 -6.88 5.54
C GLY A 345 15.85 -5.37 5.79
N ALA A 346 15.12 -4.93 6.83
CA ALA A 346 15.13 -3.53 7.24
C ALA A 346 16.53 -3.10 7.74
N ASP A 347 16.92 -1.87 7.44
CA ASP A 347 18.24 -1.33 7.81
C ASP A 347 18.30 -0.88 9.28
N ALA A 348 17.15 -0.54 9.85
CA ALA A 348 16.99 -0.16 11.25
C ALA A 348 15.52 -0.33 11.67
N VAL A 349 15.23 -0.16 12.97
CA VAL A 349 13.86 -0.10 13.48
C VAL A 349 13.57 1.19 14.25
N LEU A 350 12.31 1.62 14.25
CA LEU A 350 11.78 2.74 15.01
C LEU A 350 10.78 2.21 16.05
N SER A 351 11.14 2.28 17.33
CA SER A 351 10.32 1.74 18.42
C SER A 351 9.77 2.85 19.32
N VAL A 352 8.44 2.98 19.37
CA VAL A 352 7.74 3.99 20.18
C VAL A 352 7.67 3.60 21.64
N VAL A 353 7.74 4.60 22.53
CA VAL A 353 7.47 4.43 23.97
C VAL A 353 6.14 3.69 24.18
N PRO A 354 6.08 2.68 25.08
CA PRO A 354 4.85 1.97 25.40
C PRO A 354 3.72 2.95 25.77
N TYR A 355 2.67 2.91 24.95
CA TYR A 355 1.50 3.78 25.06
C TYR A 355 0.40 3.12 25.91
N TYR A 356 -0.52 3.95 26.42
CA TYR A 356 -1.66 3.57 27.27
C TYR A 356 -1.31 3.07 28.68
N ASN A 357 -0.39 2.12 28.83
CA ASN A 357 -0.04 1.47 30.10
C ASN A 357 0.93 2.28 31.00
N LYS A 358 1.53 3.36 30.48
CA LYS A 358 2.32 4.36 31.22
C LYS A 358 3.45 3.77 32.09
N PRO A 359 4.46 3.10 31.49
CA PRO A 359 5.60 2.60 32.26
C PRO A 359 6.37 3.73 32.96
N SER A 360 7.09 3.37 34.03
CA SER A 360 8.07 4.27 34.67
C SER A 360 9.30 4.47 33.76
N GLN A 361 10.18 5.43 34.09
CA GLN A 361 11.45 5.60 33.38
C GLN A 361 12.27 4.31 33.34
N GLU A 362 12.33 3.58 34.46
CA GLU A 362 13.02 2.29 34.51
C GLU A 362 12.32 1.22 33.68
N GLY A 363 10.98 1.20 33.67
CA GLY A 363 10.23 0.31 32.79
C GLY A 363 10.47 0.58 31.31
N MET A 364 10.63 1.86 30.92
CA MET A 364 11.05 2.22 29.56
C MET A 364 12.48 1.75 29.26
N TYR A 365 13.42 1.95 30.20
CA TYR A 365 14.80 1.46 30.05
C TYR A 365 14.84 -0.04 29.79
N GLU A 366 14.21 -0.85 30.64
CA GLU A 366 14.19 -2.32 30.51
C GLU A 366 13.45 -2.78 29.25
N HIS A 367 12.38 -2.09 28.85
CA HIS A 367 11.68 -2.38 27.60
C HIS A 367 12.59 -2.20 26.37
N PHE A 368 13.24 -1.04 26.24
CA PHE A 368 14.08 -0.76 25.08
C PHE A 368 15.36 -1.58 25.08
N LYS A 369 15.93 -1.85 26.25
CA LYS A 369 17.06 -2.77 26.39
C LYS A 369 16.71 -4.17 25.88
N ALA A 370 15.58 -4.73 26.29
CA ALA A 370 15.15 -6.06 25.83
C ALA A 370 14.91 -6.11 24.32
N VAL A 371 14.33 -5.06 23.72
CA VAL A 371 14.16 -4.95 22.26
C VAL A 371 15.51 -4.87 21.56
N ALA A 372 16.44 -4.07 22.09
CA ALA A 372 17.77 -3.85 21.53
C ALA A 372 18.68 -5.10 21.62
N GLU A 373 18.48 -5.97 22.61
CA GLU A 373 19.19 -7.25 22.77
C GLU A 373 18.68 -8.35 21.82
N ALA A 374 17.47 -8.21 21.27
CA ALA A 374 16.86 -9.22 20.38
C ALA A 374 17.39 -9.17 18.94
N VAL A 375 17.99 -8.05 18.52
CA VAL A 375 18.49 -7.85 17.15
C VAL A 375 19.87 -7.19 17.13
N ASP A 376 20.54 -7.28 15.98
CA ASP A 376 21.86 -6.69 15.70
C ASP A 376 21.79 -5.51 14.72
N ILE A 377 20.57 -5.08 14.34
CA ILE A 377 20.35 -3.88 13.53
C ILE A 377 20.09 -2.66 14.43
N PRO A 378 20.40 -1.44 13.95
CA PRO A 378 20.16 -0.22 14.71
C PRO A 378 18.71 -0.04 15.17
N VAL A 379 18.54 0.35 16.43
CA VAL A 379 17.27 0.71 17.06
C VAL A 379 17.22 2.22 17.28
N PHE A 380 16.17 2.85 16.74
CA PHE A 380 15.82 4.24 17.00
C PHE A 380 14.66 4.29 17.99
N LEU A 381 14.87 4.98 19.10
CA LEU A 381 13.82 5.28 20.06
C LEU A 381 12.81 6.25 19.45
N TYR A 382 11.55 6.21 19.87
CA TYR A 382 10.56 7.21 19.47
C TYR A 382 9.76 7.72 20.67
N ASN A 383 10.02 8.98 21.02
CA ASN A 383 9.35 9.69 22.09
C ASN A 383 8.27 10.63 21.52
N VAL A 384 7.00 10.43 21.93
CA VAL A 384 5.85 11.25 21.50
C VAL A 384 4.77 11.32 22.60
N PRO A 385 5.03 12.09 23.68
CA PRO A 385 4.18 12.10 24.87
C PRO A 385 2.71 12.46 24.61
N SER A 386 2.45 13.26 23.57
CA SER A 386 1.09 13.61 23.14
C SER A 386 0.26 12.41 22.68
N ARG A 387 0.89 11.28 22.35
CA ARG A 387 0.24 10.01 21.97
C ARG A 387 0.45 8.90 22.98
N THR A 388 1.58 8.87 23.68
CA THR A 388 1.96 7.80 24.63
C THR A 388 1.58 8.12 26.07
N VAL A 389 1.21 9.37 26.37
CA VAL A 389 0.93 9.94 27.70
C VAL A 389 2.17 10.11 28.58
N VAL A 390 3.17 9.23 28.46
CA VAL A 390 4.44 9.31 29.18
C VAL A 390 5.55 9.88 28.31
N ASN A 391 6.42 10.70 28.93
CA ASN A 391 7.61 11.26 28.32
C ASN A 391 8.85 10.47 28.74
N MET A 392 9.67 10.05 27.78
CA MET A 392 11.00 9.51 28.09
C MET A 392 11.94 10.68 28.40
N ALA A 393 12.53 10.69 29.60
CA ALA A 393 13.42 11.76 30.03
C ALA A 393 14.79 11.66 29.33
N PRO A 394 15.50 12.78 29.09
CA PRO A 394 16.84 12.76 28.49
C PRO A 394 17.84 11.86 29.22
N GLU A 395 17.77 11.76 30.54
CA GLU A 395 18.65 10.89 31.34
C GLU A 395 18.42 9.40 31.05
N THR A 396 17.16 9.02 30.80
CA THR A 396 16.81 7.65 30.38
C THR A 396 17.32 7.37 28.97
N VAL A 397 17.20 8.34 28.06
CA VAL A 397 17.74 8.23 26.70
C VAL A 397 19.27 8.10 26.72
N ALA A 398 19.95 8.90 27.53
CA ALA A 398 21.41 8.85 27.68
C ALA A 398 21.88 7.48 28.19
N ARG A 399 21.18 6.89 29.18
CA ARG A 399 21.45 5.50 29.63
C ARG A 399 21.22 4.47 28.53
N LEU A 400 20.18 4.65 27.69
CA LEU A 400 19.90 3.75 26.57
C LEU A 400 20.94 3.89 25.45
N ALA A 401 21.47 5.10 25.22
CA ALA A 401 22.47 5.37 24.21
C ALA A 401 23.83 4.70 24.49
N GLU A 402 24.07 4.20 25.71
CA GLU A 402 25.23 3.36 26.03
C GLU A 402 25.13 1.93 25.46
N ILE A 403 23.95 1.53 24.96
CA ILE A 403 23.73 0.23 24.32
C ILE A 403 24.08 0.33 22.83
N ASP A 404 25.05 -0.47 22.36
CA ASP A 404 25.65 -0.37 21.01
C ASP A 404 24.65 -0.40 19.85
N THR A 405 23.49 -1.06 20.00
CA THR A 405 22.46 -1.13 18.95
C THR A 405 21.49 0.04 18.99
N ILE A 406 21.41 0.82 20.08
CA ILE A 406 20.52 1.99 20.17
C ILE A 406 21.25 3.21 19.62
N ARG A 407 20.91 3.62 18.39
CA ARG A 407 21.68 4.60 17.60
C ARG A 407 21.04 5.97 17.45
N GLY A 408 19.80 6.13 17.91
CA GLY A 408 19.16 7.43 17.86
C GLY A 408 17.78 7.48 18.48
N ILE A 409 17.19 8.66 18.36
CA ILE A 409 15.84 8.97 18.81
C ILE A 409 15.12 9.84 17.78
N LYS A 410 13.86 9.51 17.52
CA LYS A 410 12.86 10.42 16.97
C LYS A 410 12.21 11.14 18.14
N GLU A 411 12.47 12.44 18.27
CA GLU A 411 11.95 13.26 19.37
C GLU A 411 10.78 14.14 18.87
N ALA A 412 9.57 13.86 19.34
CA ALA A 412 8.34 14.54 18.92
C ALA A 412 7.59 15.21 20.10
N CYS A 413 8.27 15.53 21.20
CA CYS A 413 7.67 16.28 22.31
C CYS A 413 7.48 17.79 22.02
N GLY A 414 8.13 18.33 20.98
CA GLY A 414 8.08 19.75 20.62
C GLY A 414 8.78 20.67 21.63
N ASN A 415 9.57 20.11 22.57
CA ASN A 415 10.30 20.87 23.58
C ASN A 415 11.79 20.99 23.21
N MET A 416 12.23 22.20 22.87
CA MET A 416 13.62 22.47 22.47
C MET A 416 14.63 22.43 23.63
N GLU A 417 14.16 22.60 24.88
CA GLU A 417 15.01 22.38 26.07
C GLU A 417 15.39 20.90 26.16
N GLN A 418 14.41 20.01 26.04
CA GLN A 418 14.63 18.56 26.00
C GLN A 418 15.54 18.14 24.83
N VAL A 419 15.33 18.70 23.63
CA VAL A 419 16.24 18.46 22.49
C VAL A 419 17.67 18.90 22.82
N SER A 420 17.86 20.06 23.46
CA SER A 420 19.18 20.54 23.88
C SER A 420 19.84 19.61 24.90
N ASP A 421 19.07 19.08 25.86
CA ASP A 421 19.56 18.13 26.83
C ASP A 421 19.92 16.78 26.20
N LEU A 422 19.14 16.28 25.23
CA LEU A 422 19.47 15.06 24.50
C LEU A 422 20.81 15.20 23.78
N ILE A 423 21.01 16.31 23.06
CA ILE A 423 22.26 16.58 22.33
C ILE A 423 23.45 16.73 23.28
N ARG A 424 23.22 17.25 24.49
CA ARG A 424 24.27 17.44 25.50
C ARG A 424 24.62 16.16 26.27
N LEU A 425 23.65 15.29 26.52
CA LEU A 425 23.80 14.11 27.38
C LEU A 425 24.11 12.82 26.62
N CYS A 426 23.67 12.70 25.37
CA CYS A 426 23.94 11.52 24.56
C CYS A 426 25.34 11.59 23.91
N PRO A 427 25.92 10.44 23.51
CA PRO A 427 27.17 10.40 22.75
C PRO A 427 27.11 11.21 21.44
N ASP A 428 28.25 11.74 20.98
CA ASP A 428 28.35 12.57 19.77
C ASP A 428 27.86 11.86 18.49
N ASP A 429 27.92 10.52 18.45
CA ASP A 429 27.46 9.69 17.34
C ASP A 429 25.99 9.25 17.46
N PHE A 430 25.29 9.67 18.51
CA PHE A 430 23.87 9.40 18.71
C PHE A 430 23.00 10.35 17.86
N THR A 431 22.09 9.78 17.07
CA THR A 431 21.28 10.55 16.13
C THR A 431 19.99 11.08 16.77
N VAL A 432 19.78 12.39 16.79
CA VAL A 432 18.54 13.06 17.21
C VAL A 432 17.79 13.56 15.97
N LEU A 433 16.66 12.92 15.67
CA LEU A 433 15.76 13.30 14.58
C LEU A 433 14.54 14.00 15.14
N SER A 434 14.13 15.13 14.55
CA SER A 434 12.82 15.70 14.86
C SER A 434 11.72 14.74 14.44
N GLY A 435 10.72 14.55 15.30
CA GLY A 435 9.47 13.89 14.96
C GLY A 435 8.29 14.83 14.74
N ASP A 436 8.55 16.14 14.68
CA ASP A 436 7.59 17.20 14.41
C ASP A 436 8.10 18.12 13.27
N ASP A 437 7.30 18.26 12.22
CA ASP A 437 7.69 18.98 11.00
C ASP A 437 7.98 20.46 11.27
N PHE A 438 7.24 21.06 12.22
CA PHE A 438 7.40 22.46 12.59
C PHE A 438 8.75 22.72 13.28
N SER A 439 9.11 21.90 14.26
CA SER A 439 10.36 22.02 15.02
C SER A 439 11.59 21.39 14.34
N ALA A 440 11.44 20.86 13.12
CA ALA A 440 12.53 20.25 12.37
C ALA A 440 13.74 21.18 12.18
N MET A 441 13.53 22.41 11.71
CA MET A 441 14.62 23.37 11.51
C MET A 441 15.28 23.81 12.84
N PRO A 442 14.54 24.21 13.89
CA PRO A 442 15.12 24.45 15.22
C PRO A 442 15.94 23.29 15.78
N THR A 443 15.48 22.06 15.58
CA THR A 443 16.19 20.85 16.05
C THR A 443 17.57 20.74 15.40
N ILE A 444 17.68 21.00 14.08
CA ILE A 444 18.99 21.03 13.41
C ILE A 444 19.89 22.15 13.97
N ALA A 445 19.34 23.32 14.26
CA ALA A 445 20.12 24.43 14.80
C ALA A 445 20.73 24.13 16.18
N LEU A 446 20.14 23.20 16.94
CA LEU A 446 20.65 22.75 18.23
C LEU A 446 21.67 21.59 18.11
N GLY A 447 21.78 20.95 16.95
CA GLY A 447 22.68 19.81 16.71
C GLY A 447 21.99 18.51 16.30
N GLY A 448 20.66 18.49 16.13
CA GLY A 448 19.97 17.35 15.54
C GLY A 448 20.36 17.11 14.07
N GLN A 449 20.11 15.91 13.57
CA GLN A 449 20.65 15.45 12.27
C GLN A 449 19.57 15.17 11.21
N GLY A 450 18.29 15.36 11.52
CA GLY A 450 17.24 15.18 10.53
C GLY A 450 15.82 15.29 11.07
N VAL A 451 14.87 14.74 10.31
CA VAL A 451 13.44 14.71 10.62
C VAL A 451 12.81 13.42 10.07
N ILE A 452 11.92 12.81 10.83
CA ILE A 452 10.97 11.81 10.33
C ILE A 452 9.61 12.50 10.21
N SER A 453 9.27 12.86 8.97
CA SER A 453 8.30 13.90 8.66
C SER A 453 6.94 13.37 8.17
N VAL A 454 5.87 14.13 8.42
CA VAL A 454 4.53 13.86 7.85
C VAL A 454 4.36 14.58 6.51
N VAL A 455 4.71 15.87 6.45
CA VAL A 455 4.58 16.73 5.26
C VAL A 455 5.34 16.18 4.05
N SER A 456 6.45 15.46 4.26
CA SER A 456 7.21 14.79 3.19
C SER A 456 6.40 13.77 2.41
N ASN A 457 5.27 13.27 2.92
CA ASN A 457 4.36 12.46 2.10
C ASN A 457 3.82 13.26 0.90
N ILE A 458 3.51 14.54 1.11
CA ILE A 458 2.91 15.45 0.11
C ILE A 458 3.98 16.23 -0.66
N ASP A 459 4.95 16.84 0.03
CA ASP A 459 6.05 17.61 -0.59
C ASP A 459 7.43 17.08 -0.13
N PRO A 460 7.82 15.85 -0.57
CA PRO A 460 9.10 15.25 -0.19
C PRO A 460 10.31 16.09 -0.61
N ALA A 461 10.31 16.62 -1.83
CA ALA A 461 11.41 17.45 -2.34
C ALA A 461 11.55 18.76 -1.55
N GLY A 462 10.43 19.39 -1.19
CA GLY A 462 10.42 20.57 -0.35
C GLY A 462 11.01 20.32 1.03
N MET A 463 10.60 19.23 1.68
CA MET A 463 11.11 18.87 2.99
C MET A 463 12.60 18.49 2.94
N ALA A 464 13.02 17.71 1.95
CA ALA A 464 14.42 17.38 1.73
C ALA A 464 15.28 18.65 1.53
N ALA A 465 14.85 19.57 0.67
CA ALA A 465 15.55 20.83 0.43
C ALA A 465 15.68 21.70 1.70
N MET A 466 14.63 21.75 2.52
CA MET A 466 14.66 22.46 3.81
C MET A 466 15.71 21.87 4.75
N MET A 467 15.71 20.53 4.90
CA MET A 467 16.61 19.83 5.81
C MET A 467 18.06 19.90 5.35
N GLU A 468 18.31 19.73 4.06
CA GLU A 468 19.65 19.85 3.49
C GLU A 468 20.22 21.26 3.64
N ALA A 469 19.40 22.29 3.43
CA ALA A 469 19.82 23.67 3.66
C ALA A 469 20.14 23.90 5.14
N ALA A 470 19.33 23.36 6.06
CA ALA A 470 19.56 23.49 7.50
C ALA A 470 20.86 22.79 7.92
N LEU A 471 21.07 21.54 7.49
CA LEU A 471 22.27 20.75 7.78
C LEU A 471 23.54 21.38 7.18
N ALA A 472 23.43 22.04 6.03
CA ALA A 472 24.53 22.77 5.41
C ALA A 472 24.79 24.17 6.03
N GLY A 473 24.10 24.53 7.12
CA GLY A 473 24.24 25.84 7.78
C GLY A 473 23.64 27.01 6.97
N LYS A 474 22.86 26.75 5.92
CA LYS A 474 22.20 27.76 5.07
C LYS A 474 20.88 28.20 5.69
N THR A 475 20.95 28.81 6.87
CA THR A 475 19.80 29.13 7.73
C THR A 475 18.70 29.92 7.02
N TYR A 476 19.04 30.93 6.21
CA TYR A 476 18.06 31.71 5.46
C TYR A 476 17.31 30.87 4.41
N ALA A 477 18.02 30.04 3.64
CA ALA A 477 17.39 29.18 2.64
C ALA A 477 16.47 28.13 3.29
N ALA A 478 16.91 27.54 4.40
CA ALA A 478 16.10 26.64 5.21
C ALA A 478 14.84 27.36 5.75
N ALA A 479 14.98 28.58 6.27
CA ALA A 479 13.85 29.36 6.77
C ALA A 479 12.82 29.66 5.67
N MET A 480 13.26 30.01 4.46
CA MET A 480 12.36 30.26 3.34
C MET A 480 11.56 29.01 2.96
N GLN A 481 12.19 27.83 2.95
CA GLN A 481 11.49 26.56 2.73
C GLN A 481 10.56 26.21 3.88
N HIS A 482 10.97 26.47 5.13
CA HIS A 482 10.11 26.30 6.29
C HIS A 482 8.83 27.15 6.17
N TYR A 483 8.94 28.45 5.90
CA TYR A 483 7.77 29.31 5.75
C TYR A 483 6.89 28.93 4.55
N ARG A 484 7.52 28.43 3.48
CA ARG A 484 6.79 27.85 2.34
C ARG A 484 5.95 26.66 2.80
N LEU A 485 6.52 25.70 3.54
CA LEU A 485 5.83 24.48 3.98
C LEU A 485 4.94 24.65 5.21
N LEU A 486 5.12 25.72 5.99
CA LEU A 486 4.44 25.97 7.26
C LEU A 486 2.89 25.84 7.20
N PRO A 487 2.19 26.29 6.14
CA PRO A 487 0.75 26.05 6.03
C PRO A 487 0.40 24.56 6.01
N LEU A 488 1.14 23.73 5.26
CA LEU A 488 0.95 22.27 5.25
C LEU A 488 1.31 21.65 6.59
N MET A 489 2.43 22.05 7.20
CA MET A 489 2.83 21.56 8.53
C MET A 489 1.70 21.71 9.54
N LYS A 490 0.99 22.84 9.55
CA LYS A 490 -0.17 23.04 10.43
C LYS A 490 -1.37 22.18 10.03
N LEU A 491 -1.66 22.08 8.74
CA LEU A 491 -2.84 21.38 8.24
C LEU A 491 -2.74 19.86 8.35
N MET A 492 -1.53 19.29 8.29
CA MET A 492 -1.29 17.84 8.46
C MET A 492 -1.71 17.31 9.83
N PHE A 493 -1.89 18.22 10.81
CA PHE A 493 -2.32 17.91 12.16
C PHE A 493 -3.60 18.66 12.58
N ALA A 494 -4.32 19.26 11.62
CA ALA A 494 -5.61 19.92 11.89
C ALA A 494 -6.69 18.93 12.34
N THR A 495 -6.57 17.67 11.90
CA THR A 495 -7.24 16.51 12.48
C THR A 495 -6.18 15.43 12.76
N PRO A 496 -6.49 14.37 13.53
CA PRO A 496 -5.51 13.33 13.83
C PRO A 496 -4.85 12.74 12.56
N SER A 497 -3.52 12.86 12.48
CA SER A 497 -2.71 12.17 11.47
C SER A 497 -2.91 10.65 11.55
N PRO A 498 -3.03 9.93 10.41
CA PRO A 498 -2.65 10.38 9.06
C PRO A 498 -3.77 10.93 8.17
N GLY A 499 -4.99 11.15 8.67
CA GLY A 499 -6.14 11.56 7.85
C GLY A 499 -5.85 12.70 6.84
N PRO A 500 -5.32 13.86 7.28
CA PRO A 500 -4.96 14.96 6.39
C PRO A 500 -3.93 14.60 5.30
N ALA A 501 -2.92 13.80 5.65
CA ALA A 501 -1.86 13.41 4.72
C ALA A 501 -2.36 12.45 3.65
N LYS A 502 -3.20 11.48 4.02
CA LYS A 502 -3.81 10.55 3.07
C LYS A 502 -4.72 11.26 2.08
N ILE A 503 -5.55 12.19 2.55
CA ILE A 503 -6.37 13.03 1.64
C ILE A 503 -5.50 13.88 0.71
N GLY A 504 -4.37 14.41 1.18
CA GLY A 504 -3.43 15.11 0.31
C GLY A 504 -2.81 14.20 -0.76
N LEU A 505 -2.43 12.97 -0.40
CA LEU A 505 -1.91 11.97 -1.34
C LEU A 505 -2.95 11.51 -2.37
N GLU A 506 -4.22 11.38 -1.95
CA GLU A 506 -5.35 11.07 -2.83
C GLU A 506 -5.58 12.21 -3.85
N MET A 507 -5.57 13.47 -3.40
CA MET A 507 -5.65 14.64 -4.29
C MET A 507 -4.49 14.74 -5.30
N MET A 508 -3.36 14.10 -5.00
CA MET A 508 -2.19 14.01 -5.89
C MET A 508 -2.15 12.72 -6.71
N GLU A 509 -3.17 11.87 -6.59
CA GLU A 509 -3.29 10.57 -7.27
C GLU A 509 -2.09 9.64 -7.02
N LYS A 510 -1.46 9.79 -5.84
CA LYS A 510 -0.39 8.91 -5.37
C LYS A 510 -0.94 7.65 -4.71
N ILE A 511 -2.12 7.76 -4.12
CA ILE A 511 -2.91 6.64 -3.61
C ILE A 511 -4.33 6.71 -4.18
N VAL A 512 -5.00 5.57 -4.29
CA VAL A 512 -6.37 5.50 -4.84
C VAL A 512 -7.40 5.95 -3.81
N ASP A 513 -7.22 5.58 -2.55
CA ASP A 513 -8.14 5.91 -1.45
C ASP A 513 -7.39 6.54 -0.27
N GLY A 514 -7.82 7.74 0.12
CA GLY A 514 -7.30 8.48 1.26
C GLY A 514 -7.95 8.11 2.60
N ALA A 515 -8.94 7.22 2.63
CA ALA A 515 -9.64 6.85 3.86
C ALA A 515 -8.70 6.11 4.84
N PRO A 516 -8.55 6.59 6.09
CA PRO A 516 -7.85 5.85 7.13
C PRO A 516 -8.75 4.75 7.72
N ARG A 517 -8.14 3.76 8.38
CA ARG A 517 -8.86 2.75 9.15
C ARG A 517 -9.41 3.38 10.44
N LEU A 518 -10.63 2.99 10.82
CA LEU A 518 -11.18 3.34 12.12
C LEU A 518 -10.23 2.89 13.25
N PRO A 519 -10.07 3.68 14.32
CA PRO A 519 -10.91 4.82 14.72
C PRO A 519 -10.50 6.17 14.12
N VAL A 520 -9.48 6.23 13.26
CA VAL A 520 -9.12 7.47 12.57
C VAL A 520 -10.12 7.71 11.43
N THR A 521 -10.47 8.97 11.19
CA THR A 521 -11.33 9.38 10.07
C THR A 521 -10.61 10.37 9.18
N GLY A 522 -11.09 10.54 7.95
CA GLY A 522 -10.68 11.65 7.11
C GLY A 522 -10.98 13.01 7.76
N PRO A 523 -10.26 14.08 7.37
CA PRO A 523 -10.60 15.45 7.72
C PRO A 523 -12.01 15.84 7.27
N ASP A 524 -12.62 16.80 7.98
CA ASP A 524 -13.89 17.39 7.56
C ASP A 524 -13.74 18.19 6.25
N ALA A 525 -14.86 18.46 5.57
CA ALA A 525 -14.86 19.15 4.28
C ALA A 525 -14.12 20.51 4.32
N LYS A 526 -14.25 21.24 5.44
CA LYS A 526 -13.59 22.54 5.63
C LYS A 526 -12.07 22.41 5.68
N THR A 527 -11.57 21.39 6.38
CA THR A 527 -10.14 21.10 6.50
C THR A 527 -9.59 20.57 5.18
N THR A 528 -10.34 19.71 4.50
CA THR A 528 -10.03 19.23 3.15
C THR A 528 -9.87 20.37 2.15
N THR A 529 -10.77 21.37 2.16
CA THR A 529 -10.62 22.57 1.32
C THR A 529 -9.34 23.34 1.62
N LYS A 530 -9.01 23.55 2.91
CA LYS A 530 -7.78 24.26 3.30
C LYS A 530 -6.51 23.51 2.90
N ILE A 531 -6.51 22.17 3.01
CA ILE A 531 -5.39 21.32 2.55
C ILE A 531 -5.18 21.54 1.06
N ARG A 532 -6.26 21.47 0.26
CA ARG A 532 -6.21 21.72 -1.19
C ARG A 532 -5.70 23.11 -1.54
N GLU A 533 -6.17 24.14 -0.84
CA GLU A 533 -5.72 25.52 -1.01
C GLU A 533 -4.21 25.66 -0.78
N ALA A 534 -3.71 25.09 0.32
CA ALA A 534 -2.30 25.12 0.69
C ALA A 534 -1.43 24.34 -0.30
N MET A 535 -1.84 23.13 -0.71
CA MET A 535 -1.10 22.32 -1.68
C MET A 535 -0.93 23.04 -3.02
N ALA A 536 -1.96 23.73 -3.48
CA ALA A 536 -1.86 24.43 -4.73
C ALA A 536 -1.11 25.75 -4.67
N ALA A 537 -1.14 26.46 -3.53
CA ALA A 537 -0.25 27.60 -3.30
C ALA A 537 1.24 27.19 -3.40
N LEU A 538 1.53 25.90 -3.19
CA LEU A 538 2.86 25.31 -3.34
C LEU A 538 3.17 24.82 -4.75
N GLY A 539 2.27 25.02 -5.71
CA GLY A 539 2.45 24.58 -7.10
C GLY A 539 2.37 23.07 -7.28
N LEU A 540 1.79 22.34 -6.32
CA LEU A 540 1.63 20.89 -6.40
C LEU A 540 0.45 20.46 -7.31
N LEU A 541 -0.35 21.42 -7.81
CA LEU A 541 -1.50 21.21 -8.70
C LEU A 541 -1.45 22.20 -9.89
N MET A 542 -1.01 21.75 -11.09
CA MET A 542 -0.69 22.62 -12.25
C MET A 542 -1.89 23.38 -12.82
N GLY A 543 -3.07 22.76 -12.88
CA GLY A 543 -4.30 23.41 -13.37
C GLY A 543 -4.66 24.68 -12.57
N LYS A 544 -4.40 24.66 -11.26
CA LYS A 544 -4.61 25.84 -10.41
C LYS A 544 -3.57 26.95 -10.63
N MET A 545 -2.32 26.61 -10.95
CA MET A 545 -1.30 27.61 -11.31
C MET A 545 -1.72 28.37 -12.57
N ILE A 546 -2.17 27.66 -13.61
CA ILE A 546 -2.69 28.25 -14.84
C ILE A 546 -3.92 29.13 -14.55
N GLY A 547 -4.86 28.62 -13.74
CA GLY A 547 -6.01 29.39 -13.29
C GLY A 547 -5.64 30.70 -12.58
N SER A 548 -4.68 30.66 -11.65
CA SER A 548 -4.24 31.85 -10.91
C SER A 548 -3.61 32.91 -11.81
N MET A 549 -2.92 32.47 -12.87
CA MET A 549 -2.33 33.36 -13.87
C MET A 549 -3.38 33.93 -14.83
N LEU A 550 -4.41 33.15 -15.18
CA LEU A 550 -5.56 33.63 -15.96
C LEU A 550 -6.31 34.75 -15.23
N LEU A 551 -6.45 34.68 -13.91
CA LEU A 551 -7.07 35.75 -13.11
C LEU A 551 -6.32 37.09 -13.20
N GLN A 552 -5.02 37.05 -13.52
CA GLN A 552 -4.18 38.23 -13.71
C GLN A 552 -4.05 38.62 -15.18
N SER A 553 -4.62 37.84 -16.10
CA SER A 553 -4.58 38.07 -17.54
C SER A 553 -5.66 39.05 -17.96
N SER A 554 -5.32 40.00 -18.82
CA SER A 554 -6.29 40.91 -19.46
C SER A 554 -6.76 40.43 -20.84
N SER A 555 -6.17 39.35 -21.37
CA SER A 555 -6.39 38.89 -22.75
C SER A 555 -7.06 37.52 -22.84
N MET A 556 -7.19 36.81 -21.73
CA MET A 556 -7.81 35.48 -21.66
C MET A 556 -8.65 35.39 -20.39
N THR A 557 -9.73 34.63 -20.47
CA THR A 557 -10.62 34.37 -19.33
C THR A 557 -10.71 32.87 -19.08
N TYR A 558 -10.93 32.51 -17.82
CA TYR A 558 -11.18 31.14 -17.42
C TYR A 558 -12.66 30.82 -17.70
N SER A 559 -12.96 30.04 -18.74
CA SER A 559 -14.35 29.75 -19.16
C SER A 559 -14.96 28.52 -18.51
N ALA A 560 -14.19 27.42 -18.41
CA ALA A 560 -14.67 26.19 -17.79
C ALA A 560 -13.51 25.31 -17.28
N ALA A 561 -13.83 24.41 -16.35
CA ALA A 561 -12.91 23.45 -15.76
C ALA A 561 -13.57 22.07 -15.71
N PHE A 562 -12.79 21.03 -15.91
CA PHE A 562 -13.27 19.65 -15.87
C PHE A 562 -12.23 18.76 -15.18
N GLU A 563 -12.71 17.65 -14.65
CA GLU A 563 -11.93 16.60 -14.02
C GLU A 563 -12.48 15.22 -14.45
N ALA A 564 -11.76 14.15 -14.15
CA ALA A 564 -12.23 12.79 -14.43
C ALA A 564 -13.53 12.47 -13.66
N PRO A 565 -14.42 11.60 -14.20
CA PRO A 565 -15.59 11.13 -13.49
C PRO A 565 -15.24 10.54 -12.12
N GLY A 566 -15.94 10.99 -11.08
CA GLY A 566 -15.68 10.58 -9.69
C GLY A 566 -14.55 11.32 -8.99
N SER A 567 -13.85 12.25 -9.67
CA SER A 567 -12.82 13.08 -9.03
C SER A 567 -13.41 13.93 -7.89
N PRO A 568 -12.76 14.00 -6.72
CA PRO A 568 -13.15 14.91 -5.63
C PRO A 568 -13.09 16.41 -6.01
N GLY A 569 -12.59 16.75 -7.21
CA GLY A 569 -12.63 18.07 -7.82
C GLY A 569 -14.02 18.45 -8.36
N VAL A 570 -14.80 17.47 -8.81
CA VAL A 570 -16.10 17.69 -9.45
C VAL A 570 -17.07 18.39 -8.48
N GLY A 571 -17.74 19.43 -8.97
CA GLY A 571 -18.66 20.27 -8.20
C GLY A 571 -17.98 21.36 -7.36
N GLN A 572 -16.64 21.38 -7.26
CA GLN A 572 -15.93 22.49 -6.63
C GLN A 572 -15.79 23.68 -7.59
N ASP A 573 -15.52 24.86 -7.06
CA ASP A 573 -15.40 26.08 -7.85
C ASP A 573 -13.95 26.33 -8.29
N ALA A 574 -13.68 26.25 -9.59
CA ALA A 574 -12.35 26.38 -10.17
C ALA A 574 -11.75 27.79 -9.99
N LEU A 575 -12.57 28.84 -10.03
CA LEU A 575 -12.11 30.21 -9.83
C LEU A 575 -11.73 30.45 -8.38
N LEU A 576 -12.54 29.94 -7.44
CA LEU A 576 -12.21 29.97 -6.01
C LEU A 576 -10.91 29.23 -5.74
N LEU A 577 -10.74 28.05 -6.36
CA LEU A 577 -9.49 27.31 -6.28
C LEU A 577 -8.34 28.19 -6.80
N ALA A 578 -8.46 28.81 -7.96
CA ALA A 578 -7.46 29.70 -8.55
C ALA A 578 -7.15 30.98 -7.74
N GLY A 579 -7.92 31.30 -6.70
CA GLY A 579 -7.75 32.50 -5.86
C GLY A 579 -8.61 33.69 -6.30
N GLY A 580 -9.66 33.46 -7.09
CA GLY A 580 -10.63 34.45 -7.55
C GLY A 580 -12.01 34.29 -6.90
N ASP A 581 -12.99 35.02 -7.45
CA ASP A 581 -14.39 34.96 -7.01
C ASP A 581 -15.10 33.70 -7.52
N ARG A 582 -16.13 33.23 -6.80
CA ARG A 582 -16.94 32.07 -7.20
C ARG A 582 -17.68 32.32 -8.52
N GLY A 583 -17.85 31.28 -9.32
CA GLY A 583 -18.70 31.29 -10.51
C GLY A 583 -18.51 30.15 -11.51
N LEU A 584 -17.59 29.21 -11.27
CA LEU A 584 -17.20 28.21 -12.28
C LEU A 584 -17.07 26.82 -11.65
N PRO A 585 -18.14 26.01 -11.62
CA PRO A 585 -18.07 24.65 -11.11
C PRO A 585 -17.24 23.75 -12.05
N ILE A 586 -16.38 22.92 -11.46
CA ILE A 586 -15.67 21.86 -12.15
C ILE A 586 -16.68 20.76 -12.50
N VAL A 587 -16.74 20.36 -13.76
CA VAL A 587 -17.59 19.25 -14.22
C VAL A 587 -16.80 17.94 -14.28
N ASP A 588 -17.50 16.81 -14.33
CA ASP A 588 -16.92 15.46 -14.40
C ASP A 588 -16.61 14.97 -15.80
N ASN A 589 -16.85 15.78 -16.82
CA ASN A 589 -16.57 15.42 -18.20
C ASN A 589 -16.30 16.66 -19.06
N LEU A 590 -15.30 16.57 -19.93
CA LEU A 590 -14.94 17.65 -20.87
C LEU A 590 -16.09 17.98 -21.83
N GLU A 591 -16.82 16.97 -22.31
CA GLU A 591 -17.88 17.11 -23.31
C GLU A 591 -18.99 18.08 -22.87
N ALA A 592 -19.27 18.19 -21.56
CA ALA A 592 -20.28 19.09 -21.00
C ALA A 592 -19.89 20.57 -21.04
N VAL A 593 -18.60 20.87 -21.19
CA VAL A 593 -18.06 22.23 -21.08
C VAL A 593 -17.21 22.67 -22.27
N ILE A 594 -16.89 21.76 -23.20
CA ILE A 594 -16.02 22.04 -24.33
C ILE A 594 -16.51 23.22 -25.18
N ASP A 595 -17.83 23.37 -25.34
CA ASP A 595 -18.45 24.46 -26.11
C ASP A 595 -18.40 25.82 -25.39
N GLN A 596 -17.94 25.89 -24.14
CA GLN A 596 -17.86 27.13 -23.36
C GLN A 596 -16.52 27.88 -23.54
N GLY A 597 -15.49 27.20 -24.07
CA GLY A 597 -14.15 27.74 -24.21
C GLY A 597 -13.63 27.66 -25.63
N ASP A 598 -12.73 28.58 -25.99
CA ASP A 598 -12.11 28.61 -27.32
C ASP A 598 -10.90 27.67 -27.46
N VAL A 599 -10.34 27.20 -26.35
CA VAL A 599 -9.14 26.35 -26.30
C VAL A 599 -9.07 25.57 -24.99
N ILE A 600 -8.62 24.32 -25.08
CA ILE A 600 -8.35 23.45 -23.93
C ILE A 600 -6.86 23.52 -23.59
N ILE A 601 -6.52 23.57 -22.30
CA ILE A 601 -5.14 23.46 -21.82
C ILE A 601 -5.04 22.20 -20.94
N ASP A 602 -4.12 21.32 -21.29
CA ASP A 602 -3.95 20.02 -20.67
C ASP A 602 -2.51 19.79 -20.15
N PHE A 603 -2.43 19.37 -18.90
CA PHE A 603 -1.20 18.98 -18.18
C PHE A 603 -1.40 17.67 -17.39
N THR A 604 -2.36 16.86 -17.82
CA THR A 604 -2.65 15.56 -17.20
C THR A 604 -1.59 14.51 -17.57
N PHE A 605 -1.91 13.22 -17.43
CA PHE A 605 -1.08 12.12 -17.89
C PHE A 605 -1.37 11.72 -19.34
N HIS A 606 -0.38 11.12 -20.02
CA HIS A 606 -0.38 10.91 -21.47
C HIS A 606 -1.64 10.19 -22.02
N GLN A 607 -2.17 9.19 -21.31
CA GLN A 607 -3.39 8.49 -21.75
C GLN A 607 -4.62 9.40 -21.72
N ALA A 608 -4.80 10.18 -20.65
CA ALA A 608 -5.91 11.13 -20.55
C ALA A 608 -5.75 12.27 -21.57
N SER A 609 -4.53 12.73 -21.87
CA SER A 609 -4.28 13.70 -22.94
C SER A 609 -4.76 13.20 -24.31
N VAL A 610 -4.60 11.92 -24.61
CA VAL A 610 -5.09 11.32 -25.87
C VAL A 610 -6.63 11.26 -25.89
N GLU A 611 -7.28 10.91 -24.78
CA GLU A 611 -8.75 10.95 -24.69
C GLU A 611 -9.30 12.38 -24.87
N ILE A 612 -8.66 13.36 -24.21
CA ILE A 612 -8.99 14.78 -24.39
C ILE A 612 -8.81 15.18 -25.86
N ALA A 613 -7.73 14.74 -26.52
CA ALA A 613 -7.53 14.99 -27.95
C ALA A 613 -8.60 14.35 -28.83
N ARG A 614 -9.13 13.15 -28.48
CA ARG A 614 -10.25 12.53 -29.20
C ARG A 614 -11.52 13.37 -29.07
N THR A 615 -11.82 13.87 -27.89
CA THR A 615 -12.98 14.76 -27.68
C THR A 615 -12.76 16.10 -28.40
N ALA A 616 -11.59 16.73 -28.28
CA ALA A 616 -11.25 17.94 -29.00
C ALA A 616 -11.41 17.77 -30.53
N ALA A 617 -10.99 16.62 -31.07
CA ALA A 617 -11.13 16.29 -32.49
C ALA A 617 -12.58 16.18 -32.96
N LYS A 618 -13.49 15.68 -32.12
CA LYS A 618 -14.94 15.60 -32.42
C LYS A 618 -15.58 16.98 -32.51
N HIS A 619 -15.15 17.91 -31.64
CA HIS A 619 -15.70 19.26 -31.53
C HIS A 619 -14.96 20.30 -32.37
N GLY A 620 -13.78 19.96 -32.92
CA GLY A 620 -12.92 20.91 -33.60
C GLY A 620 -12.30 21.96 -32.65
N CYS A 621 -12.25 21.68 -31.35
CA CYS A 621 -11.78 22.61 -30.33
C CYS A 621 -10.23 22.63 -30.30
N PRO A 622 -9.59 23.81 -30.36
CA PRO A 622 -8.14 23.93 -30.17
C PRO A 622 -7.64 23.33 -28.85
N LEU A 623 -6.43 22.76 -28.86
CA LEU A 623 -5.85 22.10 -27.69
C LEU A 623 -4.37 22.46 -27.49
N VAL A 624 -3.97 22.68 -26.24
CA VAL A 624 -2.58 22.82 -25.81
C VAL A 624 -2.23 21.70 -24.86
N ILE A 625 -1.26 20.85 -25.22
CA ILE A 625 -0.79 19.72 -24.40
C ILE A 625 0.62 20.00 -23.90
N GLY A 626 0.75 20.19 -22.59
CA GLY A 626 2.02 20.29 -21.86
C GLY A 626 2.48 18.96 -21.24
N THR A 627 1.69 17.91 -21.39
CA THR A 627 1.99 16.54 -20.94
C THR A 627 3.26 15.99 -21.59
N THR A 628 4.07 15.29 -20.81
CA THR A 628 5.31 14.64 -21.29
C THR A 628 5.16 13.12 -21.28
N GLY A 629 6.08 12.41 -21.96
CA GLY A 629 6.15 10.94 -21.88
C GLY A 629 5.16 10.17 -22.76
N MET A 630 4.54 10.83 -23.76
CA MET A 630 3.72 10.14 -24.76
C MET A 630 4.54 9.12 -25.55
N THR A 631 3.98 7.93 -25.73
CA THR A 631 4.54 6.85 -26.55
C THR A 631 4.51 7.22 -28.04
N LYS A 632 5.25 6.49 -28.87
CA LYS A 632 5.27 6.73 -30.33
C LYS A 632 3.88 6.51 -30.93
N GLU A 633 3.15 5.53 -30.40
CA GLU A 633 1.80 5.17 -30.79
C GLU A 633 0.82 6.30 -30.45
N GLU A 634 0.90 6.86 -29.25
CA GLU A 634 0.06 7.99 -28.83
C GLU A 634 0.35 9.27 -29.61
N LEU A 635 1.63 9.55 -29.92
CA LEU A 635 2.00 10.67 -30.78
C LEU A 635 1.47 10.51 -32.21
N ALA A 636 1.50 9.29 -32.74
CA ALA A 636 0.93 8.99 -34.06
C ALA A 636 -0.59 9.16 -34.06
N GLU A 637 -1.27 8.71 -33.00
CA GLU A 637 -2.70 8.91 -32.82
C GLU A 637 -3.05 10.40 -32.71
N LEU A 638 -2.34 11.16 -31.88
CA LEU A 638 -2.52 12.62 -31.75
C LEU A 638 -2.37 13.31 -33.12
N ALA A 639 -1.39 12.90 -33.93
CA ALA A 639 -1.17 13.45 -35.27
C ALA A 639 -2.31 13.10 -36.27
N LEU A 640 -2.97 11.95 -36.09
CA LEU A 640 -4.15 11.60 -36.86
C LEU A 640 -5.37 12.44 -36.43
N LEU A 641 -5.57 12.60 -35.13
CA LEU A 641 -6.67 13.38 -34.55
C LEU A 641 -6.56 14.86 -34.89
N ALA A 642 -5.37 15.45 -34.77
CA ALA A 642 -5.10 16.86 -35.06
C ALA A 642 -5.34 17.25 -36.54
N ARG A 643 -5.73 16.32 -37.42
CA ARG A 643 -6.21 16.65 -38.77
C ARG A 643 -7.56 17.35 -38.77
N SER A 644 -8.33 17.29 -37.67
CA SER A 644 -9.64 17.96 -37.54
C SER A 644 -9.64 19.19 -36.64
N PHE A 645 -8.56 19.48 -35.90
CA PHE A 645 -8.45 20.63 -34.98
C PHE A 645 -6.99 21.09 -34.82
N PRO A 646 -6.73 22.35 -34.46
CA PRO A 646 -5.37 22.82 -34.22
C PRO A 646 -4.90 22.40 -32.81
N CYS A 647 -3.71 21.80 -32.72
CA CYS A 647 -3.15 21.32 -31.46
C CYS A 647 -1.70 21.79 -31.28
N VAL A 648 -1.39 22.47 -30.19
CA VAL A 648 0.00 22.70 -29.77
C VAL A 648 0.42 21.58 -28.82
N HIS A 649 1.44 20.82 -29.19
CA HIS A 649 2.05 19.83 -28.31
C HIS A 649 3.53 20.15 -28.14
N ALA A 650 3.94 20.39 -26.89
CA ALA A 650 5.33 20.66 -26.57
C ALA A 650 5.72 20.06 -25.22
N PRO A 651 6.75 19.19 -25.17
CA PRO A 651 7.22 18.60 -23.91
C PRO A 651 7.91 19.64 -23.00
N ASN A 652 8.17 20.85 -23.52
CA ASN A 652 8.65 21.97 -22.74
C ASN A 652 7.97 23.27 -23.20
N MET A 653 7.08 23.78 -22.34
CA MET A 653 6.34 25.01 -22.59
C MET A 653 7.14 26.29 -22.33
N SER A 654 8.40 26.23 -21.86
CA SER A 654 9.17 27.44 -21.58
C SER A 654 9.51 28.22 -22.87
N ILE A 655 9.11 29.48 -22.93
CA ILE A 655 9.38 30.40 -24.05
C ILE A 655 10.89 30.52 -24.30
N CYS A 656 11.67 30.79 -23.24
CA CYS A 656 13.10 31.03 -23.38
C CYS A 656 13.89 29.79 -23.77
N VAL A 657 13.45 28.59 -23.35
CA VAL A 657 14.09 27.34 -23.77
C VAL A 657 13.88 27.11 -25.27
N ASN A 658 12.66 27.36 -25.77
CA ASN A 658 12.37 27.22 -27.20
C ASN A 658 13.12 28.26 -28.06
N LEU A 659 13.25 29.50 -27.57
CA LEU A 659 14.11 30.49 -28.21
C LEU A 659 15.59 30.04 -28.24
N LEU A 660 16.09 29.50 -27.13
CA LEU A 660 17.45 28.98 -27.06
C LEU A 660 17.67 27.84 -28.07
N PHE A 661 16.73 26.90 -28.20
CA PHE A 661 16.81 25.85 -29.21
C PHE A 661 17.01 26.42 -30.62
N LYS A 662 16.25 27.46 -30.99
CA LYS A 662 16.37 28.08 -32.31
C LYS A 662 17.67 28.85 -32.49
N LEU A 663 18.11 29.60 -31.48
CA LEU A 663 19.39 30.32 -31.53
C LEU A 663 20.55 29.34 -31.73
N VAL A 664 20.55 28.21 -31.03
CA VAL A 664 21.57 27.17 -31.16
C VAL A 664 21.56 26.55 -32.57
N GLU A 665 20.38 26.20 -33.11
CA GLU A 665 20.24 25.70 -34.49
C GLU A 665 20.84 26.69 -35.51
N LYS A 666 20.53 27.99 -35.39
CA LYS A 666 21.03 29.04 -36.28
C LYS A 666 22.52 29.28 -36.16
N THR A 667 23.01 29.41 -34.93
CA THR A 667 24.43 29.64 -34.68
C THR A 667 25.26 28.47 -35.20
N ALA A 668 24.83 27.23 -34.96
CA ALA A 668 25.46 26.04 -35.51
C ALA A 668 25.48 26.04 -37.05
N ALA A 669 24.35 26.36 -37.70
CA ALA A 669 24.28 26.40 -39.16
C ALA A 669 25.19 27.46 -39.80
N LEU A 670 25.40 28.60 -39.13
CA LEU A 670 26.23 29.70 -39.62
C LEU A 670 27.73 29.46 -39.40
N LEU A 671 28.10 28.96 -38.23
CA LEU A 671 29.51 28.72 -37.89
C LEU A 671 30.04 27.43 -38.50
N GLY A 672 29.15 26.47 -38.80
CA GLY A 672 29.51 25.21 -39.43
C GLY A 672 30.40 24.33 -38.53
N GLN A 673 31.18 23.45 -39.15
CA GLN A 673 32.04 22.49 -38.47
C GLN A 673 33.40 23.08 -38.03
N GLU A 674 33.67 24.37 -38.32
CA GLU A 674 34.93 25.02 -37.93
C GLU A 674 34.95 25.42 -36.43
N TYR A 675 33.79 25.37 -35.77
CA TYR A 675 33.63 25.71 -34.36
C TYR A 675 33.26 24.48 -33.55
N ASP A 676 33.97 24.26 -32.45
CA ASP A 676 33.66 23.22 -31.48
C ASP A 676 32.37 23.55 -30.74
N ILE A 677 31.43 22.60 -30.74
CA ILE A 677 30.15 22.73 -30.03
C ILE A 677 30.24 21.99 -28.70
N GLU A 678 29.98 22.70 -27.60
CA GLU A 678 29.97 22.14 -26.25
C GLU A 678 28.70 22.58 -25.51
N ILE A 679 28.04 21.65 -24.82
CA ILE A 679 26.84 21.94 -24.04
C ILE A 679 27.16 21.61 -22.58
N VAL A 680 26.97 22.59 -21.71
CA VAL A 680 27.00 22.39 -20.27
C VAL A 680 25.61 22.62 -19.74
N GLU A 681 25.04 21.61 -19.10
CA GLU A 681 23.72 21.71 -18.48
C GLU A 681 23.85 21.48 -16.97
N ALA A 682 23.19 22.31 -16.19
CA ALA A 682 23.13 22.20 -14.75
C ALA A 682 21.69 22.10 -14.29
N HIS A 683 21.44 21.12 -13.45
CA HIS A 683 20.16 20.96 -12.77
C HIS A 683 20.39 20.58 -11.32
N HIS A 684 19.31 20.62 -10.57
CA HIS A 684 19.27 20.18 -9.20
C HIS A 684 19.83 18.76 -9.10
N LYS A 685 20.48 18.50 -7.97
CA LYS A 685 21.25 17.27 -7.75
C LYS A 685 20.44 15.97 -7.94
N MET A 686 19.12 16.04 -7.82
CA MET A 686 18.20 14.89 -7.91
C MET A 686 17.72 14.58 -9.34
N LYS A 687 18.12 15.36 -10.36
CA LYS A 687 17.66 15.12 -11.72
C LYS A 687 18.29 13.84 -12.31
N LYS A 688 17.45 12.85 -12.61
CA LYS A 688 17.85 11.48 -13.02
C LYS A 688 18.42 11.39 -14.44
N ASP A 689 17.82 12.08 -15.39
CA ASP A 689 18.28 12.11 -16.78
C ASP A 689 19.55 12.95 -16.88
N ALA A 690 20.67 12.37 -17.34
CA ALA A 690 21.93 13.06 -17.62
C ALA A 690 22.53 12.51 -18.93
N PRO A 691 22.53 13.29 -20.02
CA PRO A 691 22.06 14.66 -20.11
C PRO A 691 20.54 14.84 -19.99
N SER A 692 20.11 16.04 -19.61
CA SER A 692 18.69 16.36 -19.52
C SER A 692 18.02 16.27 -20.90
N GLY A 693 16.73 15.98 -20.97
CA GLY A 693 15.98 16.01 -22.25
C GLY A 693 16.16 17.32 -23.05
N THR A 694 16.22 18.48 -22.38
CA THR A 694 16.54 19.77 -23.03
C THR A 694 17.96 19.83 -23.59
N ALA A 695 18.97 19.27 -22.91
CA ALA A 695 20.36 19.26 -23.36
C ALA A 695 20.56 18.32 -24.55
N LEU A 696 19.92 17.14 -24.51
CA LEU A 696 19.84 16.25 -25.67
C LEU A 696 19.21 16.99 -26.86
N LYS A 697 18.10 17.71 -26.64
CA LYS A 697 17.44 18.44 -27.72
C LYS A 697 18.30 19.57 -28.31
N LEU A 698 19.04 20.29 -27.47
CA LEU A 698 20.03 21.28 -27.92
C LEU A 698 21.11 20.62 -28.79
N GLY A 699 21.65 19.48 -28.35
CA GLY A 699 22.63 18.71 -29.10
C GLY A 699 22.11 18.19 -30.43
N GLU A 700 20.88 17.67 -30.47
CA GLU A 700 20.24 17.18 -31.69
C GLU A 700 20.08 18.29 -32.73
N LEU A 701 19.63 19.47 -32.30
CA LEU A 701 19.45 20.62 -33.19
C LEU A 701 20.79 21.15 -33.68
N ALA A 702 21.79 21.24 -32.81
CA ALA A 702 23.15 21.63 -33.19
C ALA A 702 23.77 20.65 -34.21
N ALA A 703 23.70 19.34 -33.94
CA ALA A 703 24.20 18.29 -34.83
C ALA A 703 23.52 18.33 -36.20
N LYS A 704 22.18 18.41 -36.21
CA LYS A 704 21.38 18.46 -37.42
C LYS A 704 21.73 19.69 -38.27
N ALA A 705 21.94 20.85 -37.64
CA ALA A 705 22.28 22.09 -38.32
C ALA A 705 23.62 22.03 -39.07
N VAL A 706 24.56 21.20 -38.61
CA VAL A 706 25.85 20.97 -39.28
C VAL A 706 25.89 19.68 -40.12
N GLY A 707 24.73 19.08 -40.38
CA GLY A 707 24.57 17.90 -41.24
C GLY A 707 25.02 16.58 -40.59
N GLN A 708 24.90 16.46 -39.26
CA GLN A 708 25.34 15.31 -38.48
C GLN A 708 24.20 14.76 -37.59
N SER A 709 24.39 13.53 -37.07
CA SER A 709 23.52 12.94 -36.04
C SER A 709 24.20 13.03 -34.68
N LEU A 710 23.49 13.48 -33.64
CA LEU A 710 24.01 13.51 -32.28
C LEU A 710 24.41 12.10 -31.79
N GLU A 711 23.73 11.05 -32.25
CA GLU A 711 24.07 9.66 -31.90
C GLU A 711 25.47 9.26 -32.38
N GLU A 712 25.94 9.84 -33.49
CA GLU A 712 27.24 9.52 -34.09
C GLU A 712 28.38 10.36 -33.52
N VAL A 713 28.08 11.60 -33.10
CA VAL A 713 29.11 12.59 -32.75
C VAL A 713 29.07 13.07 -31.30
N GLY A 714 28.05 12.67 -30.55
CA GLY A 714 27.85 13.06 -29.16
C GLY A 714 28.86 12.44 -28.20
N VAL A 715 29.45 13.25 -27.33
CA VAL A 715 30.34 12.81 -26.25
C VAL A 715 29.79 13.31 -24.92
N PHE A 716 29.27 12.38 -24.11
CA PHE A 716 28.48 12.67 -22.91
C PHE A 716 29.27 12.62 -21.60
N SER A 717 30.54 12.23 -21.65
CA SER A 717 31.44 12.20 -20.49
C SER A 717 32.89 12.29 -20.94
N ARG A 718 33.74 12.95 -20.14
CA ARG A 718 35.18 13.08 -20.36
C ARG A 718 35.90 12.86 -19.04
N GLU A 719 36.75 11.85 -18.97
CA GLU A 719 37.47 11.45 -17.75
C GLU A 719 38.90 11.00 -18.09
N GLY A 720 39.89 11.46 -17.32
CA GLY A 720 41.30 11.07 -17.49
C GLY A 720 42.02 11.72 -18.67
N ILE A 721 42.92 10.98 -19.31
CA ILE A 721 43.71 11.43 -20.47
C ILE A 721 42.98 11.03 -21.76
N ILE A 722 42.20 11.95 -22.31
CA ILE A 722 41.27 11.68 -23.43
C ILE A 722 41.83 12.00 -24.83
N GLY A 723 43.04 12.57 -24.91
CA GLY A 723 43.67 12.95 -26.19
C GLY A 723 43.11 14.25 -26.80
N GLU A 724 43.42 14.48 -28.07
CA GLU A 724 42.92 15.63 -28.84
C GLU A 724 41.44 15.46 -29.20
N ARG A 725 40.70 16.58 -29.25
CA ARG A 725 39.28 16.60 -29.66
C ARG A 725 39.14 16.23 -31.14
N LYS A 726 38.12 15.45 -31.48
CA LYS A 726 37.80 15.10 -32.87
C LYS A 726 37.01 16.24 -33.55
N GLU A 727 37.29 16.52 -34.83
CA GLU A 727 36.70 17.64 -35.61
C GLU A 727 35.17 17.72 -35.64
N LYS A 728 34.45 16.62 -35.37
CA LYS A 728 32.97 16.56 -35.47
C LYS A 728 32.27 16.42 -34.13
N GLU A 729 33.05 16.34 -33.05
CA GLU A 729 32.53 16.00 -31.73
C GLU A 729 31.59 17.10 -31.19
N ILE A 730 30.47 16.70 -30.60
CA ILE A 730 29.61 17.58 -29.81
C ILE A 730 29.62 17.08 -28.36
N GLY A 731 30.23 17.86 -27.48
CA GLY A 731 30.34 17.51 -26.08
C GLY A 731 29.10 17.93 -25.30
N ILE A 732 28.61 17.08 -24.41
CA ILE A 732 27.52 17.40 -23.49
C ILE A 732 27.94 16.99 -22.09
N GLN A 733 28.04 17.97 -21.20
CA GLN A 733 28.43 17.77 -19.81
C GLN A 733 27.29 18.14 -18.86
N SER A 734 26.96 17.20 -17.99
CA SER A 734 25.90 17.36 -17.00
C SER A 734 26.46 17.69 -15.62
N ILE A 735 25.93 18.76 -15.03
CA ILE A 735 26.17 19.17 -13.65
C ILE A 735 24.89 18.89 -12.86
N ARG A 736 25.04 18.20 -11.73
CA ARG A 736 23.96 17.93 -10.79
C ARG A 736 24.31 18.60 -9.48
N ALA A 737 23.78 19.81 -9.26
CA ALA A 737 24.20 20.68 -8.18
C ALA A 737 23.02 21.43 -7.55
N ALA A 738 22.97 21.38 -6.22
CA ALA A 738 22.04 22.14 -5.39
C ALA A 738 20.57 22.08 -5.89
N ASP A 739 19.90 23.23 -5.92
CA ASP A 739 18.51 23.47 -6.27
C ASP A 739 18.34 24.15 -7.64
N ILE A 740 19.34 24.04 -8.53
CA ILE A 740 19.29 24.64 -9.87
C ILE A 740 18.07 24.10 -10.63
N VAL A 741 17.10 24.96 -10.94
CA VAL A 741 15.86 24.54 -11.62
C VAL A 741 16.18 24.02 -13.03
N GLY A 742 17.10 24.68 -13.71
CA GLY A 742 17.65 24.27 -15.00
C GLY A 742 18.47 25.41 -15.61
N GLU A 743 19.71 25.11 -15.96
CA GLU A 743 20.62 26.00 -16.67
C GLU A 743 21.24 25.24 -17.85
N HIS A 744 21.31 25.90 -19.00
CA HIS A 744 21.82 25.31 -20.24
C HIS A 744 22.69 26.34 -20.93
N THR A 745 23.97 26.03 -21.07
CA THR A 745 24.93 26.85 -21.81
C THR A 745 25.43 26.07 -23.01
N VAL A 746 25.35 26.66 -24.20
CA VAL A 746 25.94 26.13 -25.42
C VAL A 746 27.07 27.03 -25.87
N PHE A 747 28.26 26.45 -25.98
CA PHE A 747 29.47 27.08 -26.47
C PHE A 747 29.66 26.74 -27.95
N PHE A 748 30.05 27.74 -28.72
CA PHE A 748 30.62 27.60 -30.06
C PHE A 748 32.02 28.21 -30.03
N ALA A 749 33.07 27.39 -30.00
CA ALA A 749 34.44 27.83 -29.77
C ALA A 749 35.33 27.60 -31.00
N GLY A 750 36.03 28.65 -31.45
CA GLY A 750 36.99 28.61 -32.55
C GLY A 750 38.35 29.21 -32.15
N PRO A 751 39.34 29.23 -33.06
CA PRO A 751 40.65 29.79 -32.76
C PRO A 751 40.60 31.29 -32.41
N GLY A 752 40.76 31.62 -31.12
CA GLY A 752 40.84 33.00 -30.64
C GLY A 752 39.51 33.67 -30.33
N GLU A 753 38.38 32.98 -30.52
CA GLU A 753 37.04 33.51 -30.21
C GLU A 753 36.04 32.42 -29.81
N ARG A 754 34.96 32.81 -29.13
CA ARG A 754 33.83 31.91 -28.84
C ARG A 754 32.54 32.68 -28.59
N ILE A 755 31.41 32.03 -28.84
CA ILE A 755 30.06 32.50 -28.51
C ILE A 755 29.45 31.56 -27.48
N GLU A 756 28.73 32.12 -26.50
CA GLU A 756 28.04 31.38 -25.43
C GLU A 756 26.56 31.77 -25.40
N LEU A 757 25.68 30.77 -25.50
CA LEU A 757 24.23 30.96 -25.38
C LEU A 757 23.74 30.29 -24.10
N THR A 758 23.26 31.08 -23.14
CA THR A 758 22.88 30.59 -21.80
C THR A 758 21.41 30.86 -21.48
N HIS A 759 20.71 29.84 -21.00
CA HIS A 759 19.39 29.95 -20.37
C HIS A 759 19.47 29.58 -18.89
N ARG A 760 18.79 30.33 -18.02
CA ARG A 760 18.69 30.07 -16.57
C ARG A 760 17.23 30.19 -16.11
N ALA A 761 16.70 29.10 -15.56
CA ALA A 761 15.37 29.09 -14.94
C ALA A 761 15.47 29.32 -13.42
N HIS A 762 14.59 30.17 -12.89
CA HIS A 762 14.47 30.43 -11.45
C HIS A 762 13.11 30.01 -10.87
N SER A 763 12.12 29.69 -11.72
CA SER A 763 10.76 29.33 -11.30
C SER A 763 10.06 28.49 -12.37
N ARG A 764 9.11 27.65 -11.94
CA ARG A 764 8.24 26.84 -12.82
C ARG A 764 7.06 27.61 -13.42
N GLU A 765 6.80 28.85 -12.98
CA GLU A 765 5.75 29.72 -13.54
C GLU A 765 5.89 29.94 -15.06
N HIS A 766 7.11 29.85 -15.59
CA HIS A 766 7.39 30.03 -17.01
C HIS A 766 6.73 28.97 -17.90
N PHE A 767 6.46 27.77 -17.37
CA PHE A 767 5.72 26.73 -18.10
C PHE A 767 4.25 27.11 -18.25
N ALA A 768 3.62 27.64 -17.20
CA ALA A 768 2.26 28.14 -17.25
C ALA A 768 2.13 29.35 -18.19
N LYS A 769 3.09 30.30 -18.15
CA LYS A 769 3.14 31.43 -19.12
C LYS A 769 3.19 30.97 -20.58
N GLY A 770 4.02 29.97 -20.85
CA GLY A 770 4.13 29.40 -22.19
C GLY A 770 2.87 28.70 -22.66
N ALA A 771 2.22 27.92 -21.79
CA ALA A 771 0.94 27.28 -22.10
C ALA A 771 -0.15 28.32 -22.42
N LEU A 772 -0.23 29.42 -21.65
CA LEU A 772 -1.15 30.52 -21.93
C LEU A 772 -0.84 31.22 -23.27
N SER A 773 0.45 31.38 -23.59
CA SER A 773 0.87 31.96 -24.87
C SER A 773 0.50 31.05 -26.05
N ALA A 774 0.71 29.74 -25.91
CA ALA A 774 0.28 28.74 -26.89
C ALA A 774 -1.24 28.74 -27.07
N ALA A 775 -1.99 28.84 -25.97
CA ALA A 775 -3.44 28.86 -25.97
C ALA A 775 -3.98 30.10 -26.72
N ALA A 776 -3.42 31.28 -26.45
CA ALA A 776 -3.77 32.50 -27.17
C ALA A 776 -3.43 32.44 -28.66
N TRP A 777 -2.36 31.72 -29.03
CA TRP A 777 -1.89 31.63 -30.42
C TRP A 777 -2.63 30.58 -31.25
N VAL A 778 -2.99 29.43 -30.66
CA VAL A 778 -3.57 28.28 -31.38
C VAL A 778 -5.01 28.52 -31.85
N VAL A 779 -5.73 29.41 -31.15
CA VAL A 779 -7.09 29.81 -31.52
C VAL A 779 -7.08 30.44 -32.93
N GLY A 780 -7.93 29.92 -33.81
CA GLY A 780 -8.05 30.37 -35.20
C GLY A 780 -6.99 29.84 -36.17
N LYS A 781 -6.12 28.92 -35.74
CA LYS A 781 -5.17 28.22 -36.64
C LYS A 781 -5.86 27.08 -37.40
N PRO A 782 -5.38 26.73 -38.61
CA PRO A 782 -5.90 25.58 -39.33
C PRO A 782 -5.57 24.27 -38.58
N PRO A 783 -6.34 23.19 -38.78
CA PRO A 783 -6.03 21.89 -38.20
C PRO A 783 -4.60 21.43 -38.45
N GLY A 784 -3.95 20.92 -37.41
CA GLY A 784 -2.58 20.43 -37.47
C GLY A 784 -1.94 20.36 -36.10
N ILE A 785 -0.80 19.67 -36.03
CA ILE A 785 0.09 19.72 -34.85
C ILE A 785 1.06 20.88 -35.03
N TYR A 786 1.17 21.68 -33.98
CA TYR A 786 2.08 22.78 -33.83
C TYR A 786 2.98 22.56 -32.62
N SER A 787 4.14 23.19 -32.67
CA SER A 787 5.11 23.25 -31.60
C SER A 787 5.18 24.66 -31.03
N MET A 788 5.96 24.83 -29.97
CA MET A 788 6.28 26.18 -29.49
C MET A 788 7.11 27.01 -30.49
N PHE A 789 7.71 26.40 -31.51
CA PHE A 789 8.38 27.16 -32.57
C PHE A 789 7.37 27.89 -33.46
N ASP A 790 6.25 27.25 -33.76
CA ASP A 790 5.16 27.87 -34.50
C ASP A 790 4.53 29.03 -33.69
N VAL A 791 4.28 28.78 -32.40
CA VAL A 791 3.73 29.77 -31.46
C VAL A 791 4.61 31.03 -31.40
N LEU A 792 5.92 30.85 -31.35
CA LEU A 792 6.88 31.94 -31.20
C LEU A 792 7.41 32.49 -32.54
N GLY A 793 6.95 31.97 -33.69
CA GLY A 793 7.42 32.40 -35.00
C GLY A 793 8.88 32.07 -35.29
N LEU A 794 9.40 31.00 -34.71
CA LEU A 794 10.82 30.64 -34.75
C LEU A 794 11.23 29.85 -36.01
N HIS A 795 10.32 29.52 -36.91
CA HIS A 795 10.69 28.82 -38.15
C HIS A 795 11.49 29.73 -39.10
N ASP A 796 11.04 30.96 -39.28
CA ASP A 796 11.64 31.96 -40.16
C ASP A 796 12.69 32.84 -39.47
N PHE A 797 12.66 32.88 -38.13
CA PHE A 797 13.66 33.56 -37.29
C PHE A 797 15.06 33.06 -37.55
#